data_AF-A0A2L0RVR7-F1
#
_entry.id   AF-A0A2L0RVR7-F1
#
_cell.length_a   1.000
_cell.length_b   1.000
_cell.length_c   1.000
_cell.angle_alpha   90.00
_cell.angle_beta   90.00
_cell.angle_gamma   90.00
#
_symmetry.space_group_name_H-M   'P 1'
#
loop_
_entity.id
_entity.type
_entity.pdbx_description
1 polymer ?
#
loop_
_entity_poly.entity_id
_entity_poly.type
_entity_poly.pdbx_seq_one_letter_code
_entity_poly.pdbx_strand_id
1 'polypeptide(L)'
;MKRQTLEAIRNFQNERKANPGVLALPDAELEGEVPNFPGLITKSVALAEDMMVTLPRPDDFSTDPMNPDTYSLWVQPNDGADWANPIIVPAANVPATGLEINLVRGRRPVGINKLKYKIDVSSVGNSTESNPQLLIIDLEPPYASFVGTIPAPIPPVDLPDSVDADYFSSKPNQTAIFKFPDYVGQGKAPGDKALLYFADLDEPYLPTAGDTNPFWTIPADLSLPLPLSVVQGHPNGLHNLRYVIVDAAGNESRLSGAFDLDVSLFPKPGNFKVPTIDLAVPGDGLLNRADVAALNGAIVRIAQYDNVLRADDVLSITLTTPLGRQTLPDFPVASAIFPIPVHVDYATLVALYGATVGELPLTVSYVVKRRSVSYPAGLTATTDLDLFVVGPTPEGPDPINTKLNPVRVIGVRQDGSEGPDDNQLTPAHASRAAIARIRLWTDPPTPDASDFELKLFYNGKMVESRLITGGVANQDVDMSIPWADIFEGKNGTKLAYYTIGSAGTTNTQQSPITPVNVTAIVISLDPPVVRNLNPAGFINCDSFRPVGPPPGNLVVFIPPSNEFRIDMVVTLHSQGYSDDVGATPVDAAVGLASRTIRTETDINLGFEVNLGPYATVFKTIQPNAAARLMGSMRLWYSIPMSGGTLDSDEALHRARGHRAGAAGTPGTFCDGTPVPA
;
A
#
# COMPACT_ATOMS: atom_id res chain seq x y z
N MET A 1 -48.59 -15.29 34.18
CA MET A 1 -49.81 -15.13 35.02
C MET A 1 -50.49 -13.77 34.93
N LYS A 2 -51.81 -13.75 34.69
CA LYS A 2 -52.66 -12.53 34.68
C LYS A 2 -52.86 -11.93 36.08
N ARG A 3 -53.05 -10.61 36.13
CA ARG A 3 -53.40 -9.87 37.36
C ARG A 3 -54.63 -10.43 38.08
N GLN A 4 -55.67 -10.81 37.33
CA GLN A 4 -56.89 -11.41 37.90
C GLN A 4 -56.61 -12.71 38.66
N THR A 5 -55.66 -13.52 38.18
CA THR A 5 -55.24 -14.76 38.84
C THR A 5 -54.55 -14.48 40.17
N LEU A 6 -53.64 -13.49 40.22
CA LEU A 6 -53.00 -13.06 41.46
C LEU A 6 -54.01 -12.52 42.48
N GLU A 7 -54.97 -11.73 42.01
CA GLU A 7 -56.06 -11.22 42.87
C GLU A 7 -56.93 -12.36 43.41
N ALA A 8 -57.24 -13.38 42.60
CA ALA A 8 -57.97 -14.57 43.05
C ALA A 8 -57.21 -15.38 44.10
N ILE A 9 -55.91 -15.61 43.91
CA ILE A 9 -55.04 -16.28 44.89
C ILE A 9 -55.04 -15.49 46.21
N ARG A 10 -54.85 -14.18 46.15
CA ARG A 10 -54.82 -13.31 47.34
C ARG A 10 -56.16 -13.31 48.08
N ASN A 11 -57.27 -13.25 47.35
CA ASN A 11 -58.60 -13.29 47.93
C ASN A 11 -58.88 -14.64 48.59
N PHE A 12 -58.55 -15.75 47.93
CA PHE A 12 -58.68 -17.09 48.49
C PHE A 12 -57.86 -17.26 49.79
N GLN A 13 -56.60 -16.81 49.80
CA GLN A 13 -55.77 -16.86 50.99
C GLN A 13 -56.35 -16.02 52.14
N ASN A 14 -56.93 -14.85 51.85
CA ASN A 14 -57.58 -14.01 52.85
C ASN A 14 -58.86 -14.67 53.39
N GLU A 15 -59.69 -15.25 52.51
CA GLU A 15 -60.91 -15.98 52.88
C GLU A 15 -60.59 -17.19 53.77
N ARG A 16 -59.59 -17.99 53.42
CA ARG A 16 -59.14 -19.15 54.22
C ARG A 16 -58.60 -18.76 55.58
N LYS A 17 -57.91 -17.61 55.69
CA LYS A 17 -57.44 -17.07 56.98
C LYS A 17 -58.60 -16.56 57.85
N ALA A 18 -59.62 -15.94 57.23
CA ALA A 18 -60.78 -15.42 57.94
C ALA A 18 -61.72 -16.53 58.42
N ASN A 19 -61.83 -17.63 57.66
CA ASN A 19 -62.71 -18.76 57.94
C ASN A 19 -61.94 -20.09 57.91
N PRO A 20 -61.17 -20.43 58.95
CA PRO A 20 -60.56 -21.74 59.07
C PRO A 20 -61.69 -22.74 59.35
N GLY A 21 -62.21 -23.40 58.31
CA GLY A 21 -63.37 -24.29 58.44
C GLY A 21 -63.10 -25.45 59.40
N VAL A 22 -63.57 -25.33 60.65
CA VAL A 22 -63.33 -26.31 61.73
C VAL A 22 -64.09 -27.63 61.52
N LEU A 23 -65.06 -27.66 60.59
CA LEU A 23 -65.90 -28.82 60.28
C LEU A 23 -65.70 -29.38 58.87
N ALA A 24 -64.74 -28.85 58.10
CA ALA A 24 -64.49 -29.29 56.73
C ALA A 24 -63.29 -30.25 56.65
N LEU A 25 -63.28 -31.10 55.63
CA LEU A 25 -62.09 -31.89 55.29
C LEU A 25 -60.92 -30.97 54.85
N PRO A 26 -59.66 -31.44 54.97
CA PRO A 26 -58.50 -30.69 54.51
C PRO A 26 -58.55 -30.37 53.01
N ASP A 27 -57.61 -29.55 52.56
CA ASP A 27 -57.42 -29.33 51.13
C ASP A 27 -56.81 -30.59 50.49
N ALA A 28 -57.23 -30.90 49.26
CA ALA A 28 -56.65 -31.96 48.47
C ALA A 28 -55.28 -31.51 47.93
N GLU A 29 -54.31 -32.43 47.90
CA GLU A 29 -53.00 -32.17 47.34
C GLU A 29 -53.07 -32.24 45.80
N LEU A 30 -52.54 -31.21 45.14
CA LEU A 30 -52.58 -31.07 43.69
C LEU A 30 -51.20 -31.39 43.10
N GLU A 31 -51.13 -32.36 42.21
CA GLU A 31 -49.89 -32.65 41.49
C GLU A 31 -49.41 -31.40 40.72
N GLY A 32 -48.13 -31.08 40.86
CA GLY A 32 -47.52 -29.96 40.16
C GLY A 32 -47.96 -28.59 40.65
N GLU A 33 -48.53 -28.47 41.85
CA GLU A 33 -48.82 -27.18 42.46
C GLU A 33 -47.54 -26.35 42.65
N VAL A 34 -47.60 -25.08 42.24
CA VAL A 34 -46.47 -24.17 42.31
C VAL A 34 -46.32 -23.67 43.76
N PRO A 35 -45.15 -23.85 44.39
CA PRO A 35 -44.93 -23.40 45.77
C PRO A 35 -45.23 -21.91 45.96
N ASN A 36 -45.99 -21.59 47.00
CA ASN A 36 -46.48 -20.24 47.36
C ASN A 36 -47.57 -19.65 46.43
N PHE A 37 -48.07 -20.39 45.45
CA PHE A 37 -49.18 -19.99 44.60
C PHE A 37 -50.33 -21.02 44.68
N PRO A 38 -51.15 -20.97 45.75
CA PRO A 38 -52.21 -21.95 45.96
C PRO A 38 -53.09 -22.18 44.73
N GLY A 39 -53.23 -23.45 44.37
CA GLY A 39 -53.99 -23.92 43.22
C GLY A 39 -53.31 -23.76 41.85
N LEU A 40 -52.22 -22.99 41.73
CA LEU A 40 -51.52 -22.82 40.45
C LEU A 40 -50.78 -24.09 40.07
N ILE A 41 -51.10 -24.65 38.91
CA ILE A 41 -50.43 -25.85 38.40
C ILE A 41 -49.32 -25.45 37.42
N THR A 42 -48.17 -26.10 37.55
CA THR A 42 -47.07 -25.99 36.58
C THR A 42 -47.53 -26.35 35.18
N LYS A 43 -47.01 -25.66 34.18
CA LYS A 43 -47.32 -25.87 32.75
C LYS A 43 -47.14 -27.33 32.33
N SER A 44 -46.09 -27.99 32.80
CA SER A 44 -45.80 -29.40 32.48
C SER A 44 -46.93 -30.32 32.93
N VAL A 45 -47.41 -30.16 34.17
CA VAL A 45 -48.51 -30.98 34.70
C VAL A 45 -49.86 -30.54 34.12
N ALA A 46 -50.08 -29.24 33.91
CA ALA A 46 -51.29 -28.72 33.29
C ALA A 46 -51.50 -29.22 31.85
N LEU A 47 -50.42 -29.47 31.11
CA LEU A 47 -50.44 -29.99 29.74
C LEU A 47 -50.41 -31.52 29.65
N ALA A 48 -50.08 -32.23 30.74
CA ALA A 48 -50.07 -33.68 30.78
C ALA A 48 -51.46 -34.27 30.46
N GLU A 49 -51.51 -35.54 30.08
CA GLU A 49 -52.79 -36.23 29.87
C GLU A 49 -53.52 -36.39 31.21
N ASP A 50 -52.76 -36.83 32.21
CA ASP A 50 -53.21 -37.10 33.57
C ASP A 50 -52.68 -36.04 34.55
N MET A 51 -53.42 -35.84 35.64
CA MET A 51 -52.97 -35.07 36.79
C MET A 51 -53.60 -35.65 38.03
N MET A 52 -52.78 -36.08 38.98
CA MET A 52 -53.27 -36.68 40.21
C MET A 52 -53.71 -35.60 41.19
N VAL A 53 -54.91 -35.79 41.73
CA VAL A 53 -55.42 -35.08 42.90
C VAL A 53 -55.48 -36.08 44.02
N THR A 54 -54.74 -35.83 45.09
CA THR A 54 -54.66 -36.74 46.23
C THR A 54 -55.62 -36.28 47.31
N LEU A 55 -56.68 -37.06 47.52
CA LEU A 55 -57.66 -36.83 48.58
C LEU A 55 -57.17 -37.48 49.88
N PRO A 56 -57.18 -36.76 51.02
CA PRO A 56 -56.72 -37.32 52.27
C PRO A 56 -57.61 -38.50 52.71
N ARG A 57 -56.98 -39.47 53.37
CA ARG A 57 -57.67 -40.63 53.94
C ARG A 57 -58.39 -40.22 55.24
N PRO A 58 -59.69 -40.54 55.41
CA PRO A 58 -60.38 -40.33 56.69
C PRO A 58 -59.94 -41.37 57.72
N ASP A 59 -60.06 -41.07 59.01
CA ASP A 59 -59.66 -42.00 60.09
C ASP A 59 -60.49 -43.29 60.10
N ASP A 60 -61.79 -43.20 59.80
CA ASP A 60 -62.75 -44.32 59.81
C ASP A 60 -62.93 -44.99 58.43
N PHE A 61 -61.91 -44.95 57.57
CA PHE A 61 -61.97 -45.47 56.20
C PHE A 61 -62.35 -46.96 56.12
N SER A 62 -63.09 -47.33 55.08
CA SER A 62 -63.47 -48.72 54.84
C SER A 62 -62.26 -49.59 54.47
N THR A 63 -62.16 -50.74 55.15
CA THR A 63 -61.20 -51.81 54.82
C THR A 63 -61.86 -52.98 54.07
N ASP A 64 -63.19 -52.97 53.94
CA ASP A 64 -63.97 -54.01 53.29
C ASP A 64 -64.27 -53.66 51.82
N PRO A 65 -63.68 -54.38 50.84
CA PRO A 65 -63.92 -54.13 49.43
C PRO A 65 -65.39 -54.31 48.98
N MET A 66 -66.21 -55.04 49.76
CA MET A 66 -67.64 -55.22 49.47
C MET A 66 -68.49 -54.05 49.96
N ASN A 67 -67.95 -53.21 50.84
CA ASN A 67 -68.60 -52.00 51.38
C ASN A 67 -67.62 -50.80 51.31
N PRO A 68 -67.17 -50.38 50.11
CA PRO A 68 -66.20 -49.29 49.98
C PRO A 68 -66.79 -47.94 50.36
N ASP A 69 -65.92 -47.00 50.74
CA ASP A 69 -66.29 -45.58 50.87
C ASP A 69 -66.47 -44.97 49.48
N THR A 70 -67.29 -43.93 49.37
CA THR A 70 -67.51 -43.21 48.11
C THR A 70 -66.86 -41.83 48.15
N TYR A 71 -65.90 -41.62 47.25
CA TYR A 71 -65.23 -40.34 47.06
C TYR A 71 -65.85 -39.63 45.86
N SER A 72 -66.32 -38.40 46.07
CA SER A 72 -66.84 -37.54 45.01
C SER A 72 -65.98 -36.29 44.86
N LEU A 73 -65.44 -36.06 43.67
CA LEU A 73 -64.59 -34.91 43.34
C LEU A 73 -65.29 -34.03 42.30
N TRP A 74 -65.45 -32.74 42.58
CA TRP A 74 -65.99 -31.77 41.65
C TRP A 74 -64.95 -30.73 41.26
N VAL A 75 -65.00 -30.32 40.00
CA VAL A 75 -64.25 -29.17 39.47
C VAL A 75 -65.23 -28.29 38.72
N GLN A 76 -65.16 -26.99 38.96
CA GLN A 76 -65.99 -26.01 38.26
C GLN A 76 -65.23 -24.70 38.03
N PRO A 77 -65.66 -23.87 37.06
CA PRO A 77 -65.18 -22.50 36.93
C PRO A 77 -65.38 -21.70 38.23
N ASN A 78 -64.52 -20.71 38.49
CA ASN A 78 -64.53 -19.93 39.74
C ASN A 78 -65.88 -19.23 40.03
N ASP A 79 -66.63 -18.88 38.99
CA ASP A 79 -67.94 -18.22 38.99
C ASP A 79 -69.12 -19.19 38.82
N GLY A 80 -68.88 -20.50 38.78
CA GLY A 80 -69.92 -21.53 38.71
C GLY A 80 -70.83 -21.51 39.94
N ALA A 81 -72.15 -21.43 39.71
CA ALA A 81 -73.14 -21.41 40.78
C ALA A 81 -73.37 -22.80 41.41
N ASP A 82 -73.32 -23.86 40.59
CA ASP A 82 -73.70 -25.22 40.99
C ASP A 82 -72.59 -26.24 40.72
N TRP A 83 -72.32 -27.06 41.73
CA TRP A 83 -71.39 -28.18 41.65
C TRP A 83 -72.03 -29.39 40.96
N ALA A 84 -71.82 -29.54 39.65
CA ALA A 84 -72.38 -30.62 38.85
C ALA A 84 -71.33 -31.66 38.41
N ASN A 85 -71.80 -32.86 38.04
CA ASN A 85 -71.02 -33.93 37.40
C ASN A 85 -69.73 -34.35 38.14
N PRO A 86 -69.82 -34.83 39.41
CA PRO A 86 -68.64 -35.30 40.13
C PRO A 86 -67.97 -36.48 39.44
N ILE A 87 -66.66 -36.60 39.65
CA ILE A 87 -65.92 -37.84 39.48
C ILE A 87 -66.18 -38.67 40.74
N ILE A 88 -66.81 -39.83 40.59
CA ILE A 88 -67.17 -40.71 41.70
C ILE A 88 -66.27 -41.93 41.67
N VAL A 89 -65.55 -42.18 42.77
CA VAL A 89 -64.62 -43.30 42.92
C VAL A 89 -64.97 -44.08 44.19
N PRO A 90 -65.46 -45.32 44.09
CA PRO A 90 -65.57 -46.21 45.23
C PRO A 90 -64.18 -46.75 45.61
N ALA A 91 -63.78 -46.62 46.87
CA ALA A 91 -62.48 -47.09 47.35
C ALA A 91 -62.54 -47.72 48.74
N ALA A 92 -61.78 -48.80 48.93
CA ALA A 92 -61.50 -49.43 50.23
C ALA A 92 -59.99 -49.64 50.36
N ASN A 93 -59.49 -49.79 51.59
CA ASN A 93 -58.06 -49.95 51.88
C ASN A 93 -57.19 -48.79 51.35
N VAL A 94 -57.69 -47.55 51.46
CA VAL A 94 -56.99 -46.34 50.98
C VAL A 94 -55.63 -46.20 51.68
N PRO A 95 -54.53 -45.95 50.95
CA PRO A 95 -53.21 -45.73 51.54
C PRO A 95 -53.17 -44.54 52.51
N ALA A 96 -52.18 -44.53 53.41
CA ALA A 96 -51.98 -43.40 54.32
C ALA A 96 -51.65 -42.08 53.61
N THR A 97 -51.13 -42.15 52.39
CA THR A 97 -50.89 -41.01 51.50
C THR A 97 -52.16 -40.42 50.92
N GLY A 98 -53.30 -41.12 50.99
CA GLY A 98 -54.58 -40.69 50.42
C GLY A 98 -54.99 -41.49 49.18
N LEU A 99 -56.13 -41.10 48.59
CA LEU A 99 -56.66 -41.65 47.34
C LEU A 99 -56.28 -40.72 46.19
N GLU A 100 -55.50 -41.22 45.24
CA GLU A 100 -55.20 -40.51 44.01
C GLU A 100 -56.36 -40.65 43.01
N ILE A 101 -56.87 -39.50 42.55
CA ILE A 101 -57.88 -39.42 41.50
C ILE A 101 -57.27 -38.67 40.32
N ASN A 102 -57.25 -39.30 39.15
CA ASN A 102 -56.82 -38.64 37.93
C ASN A 102 -57.86 -37.60 37.47
N LEU A 103 -57.44 -36.33 37.45
CA LEU A 103 -58.17 -35.23 36.86
C LEU A 103 -57.75 -35.03 35.40
N VAL A 104 -58.37 -35.81 34.52
CA VAL A 104 -58.12 -35.75 33.06
C VAL A 104 -58.24 -34.33 32.50
N ARG A 105 -57.44 -34.02 31.47
CA ARG A 105 -57.37 -32.69 30.84
C ARG A 105 -58.72 -32.05 30.51
N GLY A 106 -59.72 -32.83 30.08
CA GLY A 106 -61.07 -32.32 29.78
C GLY A 106 -61.86 -31.80 31.00
N ARG A 107 -61.42 -32.11 32.22
CA ARG A 107 -62.05 -31.67 33.49
C ARG A 107 -61.32 -30.49 34.14
N ARG A 108 -60.27 -29.94 33.51
CA ARG A 108 -59.45 -28.83 34.00
C ARG A 108 -59.26 -27.75 32.93
N PRO A 109 -60.32 -26.97 32.64
CA PRO A 109 -60.24 -25.92 31.62
C PRO A 109 -59.23 -24.83 32.02
N VAL A 110 -58.62 -24.20 31.02
CA VAL A 110 -57.70 -23.06 31.22
C VAL A 110 -58.43 -21.93 31.96
N GLY A 111 -57.79 -21.38 32.98
CA GLY A 111 -58.34 -20.31 33.81
C GLY A 111 -58.37 -20.66 35.30
N ILE A 112 -59.18 -19.88 36.03
CA ILE A 112 -59.35 -20.01 37.49
C ILE A 112 -60.55 -20.93 37.72
N ASN A 113 -60.31 -22.07 38.34
CA ASN A 113 -61.31 -23.05 38.74
C ASN A 113 -61.31 -23.23 40.25
N LYS A 114 -62.37 -23.87 40.74
CA LYS A 114 -62.48 -24.36 42.10
C LYS A 114 -62.65 -25.87 42.09
N LEU A 115 -62.06 -26.50 43.09
CA LEU A 115 -62.15 -27.93 43.35
C LEU A 115 -62.76 -28.12 44.74
N LYS A 116 -63.68 -29.09 44.87
CA LYS A 116 -64.14 -29.57 46.18
C LYS A 116 -64.30 -31.08 46.13
N TYR A 117 -64.27 -31.73 47.28
CA TYR A 117 -64.57 -33.15 47.36
C TYR A 117 -65.43 -33.49 48.58
N LYS A 118 -66.05 -34.67 48.53
CA LYS A 118 -66.90 -35.25 49.57
C LYS A 118 -66.50 -36.70 49.76
N ILE A 119 -66.45 -37.14 51.01
CA ILE A 119 -66.24 -38.54 51.36
C ILE A 119 -67.48 -39.04 52.09
N ASP A 120 -68.14 -40.04 51.52
CA ASP A 120 -69.22 -40.79 52.16
C ASP A 120 -68.60 -42.05 52.79
N VAL A 121 -68.47 -42.07 54.12
CA VAL A 121 -67.85 -43.17 54.86
C VAL A 121 -68.90 -44.24 55.16
N SER A 122 -68.74 -45.43 54.58
CA SER A 122 -69.75 -46.49 54.60
C SER A 122 -69.97 -47.06 56.00
N SER A 123 -68.90 -47.16 56.80
CA SER A 123 -68.90 -47.70 58.16
C SER A 123 -69.66 -46.82 59.16
N VAL A 124 -69.63 -45.50 58.94
CA VAL A 124 -70.26 -44.49 59.82
C VAL A 124 -71.63 -44.05 59.29
N GLY A 125 -71.88 -44.19 57.98
CA GLY A 125 -73.12 -43.75 57.33
C GLY A 125 -73.27 -42.23 57.27
N ASN A 126 -72.15 -41.50 57.31
CA ASN A 126 -72.12 -40.04 57.29
C ASN A 126 -71.20 -39.52 56.17
N SER A 127 -71.42 -38.28 55.75
CA SER A 127 -70.68 -37.62 54.68
C SER A 127 -70.06 -36.32 55.17
N THR A 128 -68.80 -36.06 54.80
CA THR A 128 -68.13 -34.80 55.08
C THR A 128 -67.59 -34.20 53.79
N GLU A 129 -67.74 -32.88 53.61
CA GLU A 129 -67.22 -32.15 52.45
C GLU A 129 -65.95 -31.36 52.81
N SER A 130 -65.09 -31.15 51.82
CA SER A 130 -64.02 -30.17 51.88
C SER A 130 -64.56 -28.76 51.63
N ASN A 131 -63.84 -27.75 52.09
CA ASN A 131 -64.04 -26.41 51.56
C ASN A 131 -63.59 -26.36 50.09
N PRO A 132 -64.19 -25.50 49.25
CA PRO A 132 -63.66 -25.23 47.92
C PRO A 132 -62.22 -24.73 48.00
N GLN A 133 -61.34 -25.28 47.17
CA GLN A 133 -59.96 -24.84 46.98
C GLN A 133 -59.73 -24.37 45.55
N LEU A 134 -58.67 -23.60 45.31
CA LEU A 134 -58.34 -23.14 43.96
C LEU A 134 -57.72 -24.26 43.12
N LEU A 135 -58.04 -24.26 41.83
CA LEU A 135 -57.34 -24.99 40.78
C LEU A 135 -57.15 -24.04 39.60
N ILE A 136 -55.93 -23.61 39.36
CA ILE A 136 -55.59 -22.60 38.36
C ILE A 136 -54.74 -23.24 37.28
N ILE A 137 -55.27 -23.23 36.06
CA ILE A 137 -54.57 -23.69 34.85
C ILE A 137 -54.17 -22.45 34.06
N ASP A 138 -52.89 -22.09 34.11
CA ASP A 138 -52.32 -20.97 33.37
C ASP A 138 -51.38 -21.47 32.27
N LEU A 139 -51.73 -21.18 31.02
CA LEU A 139 -50.94 -21.54 29.84
C LEU A 139 -50.47 -20.30 29.06
N GLU A 140 -50.71 -19.09 29.59
CA GLU A 140 -50.37 -17.84 28.91
C GLU A 140 -49.05 -17.26 29.45
N PRO A 141 -47.98 -17.21 28.64
CA PRO A 141 -46.74 -16.59 29.07
C PRO A 141 -46.87 -15.07 29.19
N PRO A 142 -45.91 -14.42 29.87
CA PRO A 142 -45.72 -12.98 29.74
C PRO A 142 -45.56 -12.60 28.26
N TYR A 143 -46.11 -11.44 27.88
CA TYR A 143 -46.18 -10.98 26.49
C TYR A 143 -47.01 -11.86 25.52
N ALA A 144 -47.87 -12.77 26.00
CA ALA A 144 -48.70 -13.62 25.14
C ALA A 144 -49.52 -12.86 24.09
N SER A 145 -50.08 -11.70 24.45
CA SER A 145 -50.88 -10.85 23.56
C SER A 145 -50.08 -9.71 22.89
N PHE A 146 -48.78 -9.62 23.15
CA PHE A 146 -47.95 -8.54 22.63
C PHE A 146 -47.64 -8.75 21.14
N VAL A 147 -47.91 -7.73 20.33
CA VAL A 147 -47.63 -7.72 18.89
C VAL A 147 -46.27 -7.04 18.65
N GLY A 148 -45.37 -7.72 17.95
CA GLY A 148 -44.02 -7.23 17.64
C GLY A 148 -42.92 -7.88 18.48
N THR A 149 -41.72 -7.30 18.43
CA THR A 149 -40.53 -7.78 19.17
C THR A 149 -40.58 -7.32 20.62
N ILE A 150 -40.41 -8.24 21.56
CA ILE A 150 -40.35 -7.90 22.99
C ILE A 150 -39.16 -6.94 23.21
N PRO A 151 -39.31 -5.83 23.95
CA PRO A 151 -38.24 -4.83 24.09
C PRO A 151 -36.92 -5.40 24.63
N ALA A 152 -35.79 -4.90 24.11
CA ALA A 152 -34.44 -5.30 24.53
C ALA A 152 -34.12 -4.88 25.99
N PRO A 153 -33.10 -5.47 26.63
CA PRO A 153 -32.56 -4.97 27.90
C PRO A 153 -32.22 -3.47 27.85
N ILE A 154 -32.48 -2.77 28.95
CA ILE A 154 -32.12 -1.36 29.10
C ILE A 154 -30.72 -1.27 29.71
N PRO A 155 -29.75 -0.59 29.07
CA PRO A 155 -28.40 -0.46 29.59
C PRO A 155 -28.32 0.44 30.84
N PRO A 156 -27.30 0.23 31.70
CA PRO A 156 -27.00 1.18 32.77
C PRO A 156 -26.55 2.53 32.20
N VAL A 157 -26.83 3.61 32.94
CA VAL A 157 -26.60 5.00 32.48
C VAL A 157 -25.13 5.35 32.26
N ASP A 158 -24.23 4.64 32.95
CA ASP A 158 -22.79 4.84 32.93
C ASP A 158 -22.06 3.82 32.04
N LEU A 159 -22.79 3.08 31.19
CA LEU A 159 -22.20 2.17 30.22
C LEU A 159 -21.41 2.97 29.16
N PRO A 160 -20.10 2.72 28.98
CA PRO A 160 -19.32 3.35 27.93
C PRO A 160 -19.67 2.80 26.54
N ASP A 161 -19.31 3.52 25.48
CA ASP A 161 -19.52 3.07 24.09
C ASP A 161 -18.83 1.73 23.78
N SER A 162 -17.70 1.44 24.43
CA SER A 162 -17.03 0.14 24.41
C SER A 162 -16.65 -0.24 25.84
N VAL A 163 -17.11 -1.41 26.27
CA VAL A 163 -16.94 -1.88 27.64
C VAL A 163 -15.66 -2.69 27.80
N ASP A 164 -14.81 -2.29 28.74
CA ASP A 164 -13.54 -2.94 29.04
C ASP A 164 -13.58 -3.66 30.40
N ALA A 165 -12.49 -4.36 30.73
CA ALA A 165 -12.38 -5.07 32.00
C ALA A 165 -12.39 -4.12 33.21
N ASP A 166 -11.96 -2.87 33.05
CA ASP A 166 -11.93 -1.86 34.10
C ASP A 166 -13.35 -1.42 34.46
N TYR A 167 -14.23 -1.26 33.47
CA TYR A 167 -15.65 -0.97 33.72
C TYR A 167 -16.27 -2.02 34.63
N PHE A 168 -16.14 -3.32 34.31
CA PHE A 168 -16.67 -4.38 35.16
C PHE A 168 -15.98 -4.40 36.52
N SER A 169 -14.65 -4.27 36.57
CA SER A 169 -13.88 -4.26 37.82
C SER A 169 -14.29 -3.12 38.77
N SER A 170 -14.79 -2.01 38.23
CA SER A 170 -15.32 -0.88 39.00
C SER A 170 -16.69 -1.14 39.62
N LYS A 171 -17.43 -2.18 39.17
CA LYS A 171 -18.79 -2.48 39.66
C LYS A 171 -18.77 -3.49 40.82
N PRO A 172 -19.77 -3.42 41.72
CA PRO A 172 -19.99 -4.47 42.71
C PRO A 172 -20.07 -5.85 42.04
N ASN A 173 -19.35 -6.84 42.60
CA ASN A 173 -19.28 -8.22 42.11
C ASN A 173 -18.84 -8.38 40.64
N GLN A 174 -18.19 -7.36 40.06
CA GLN A 174 -17.76 -7.36 38.65
C GLN A 174 -18.90 -7.57 37.64
N THR A 175 -20.09 -7.04 37.95
CA THR A 175 -21.32 -7.26 37.17
C THR A 175 -21.92 -5.94 36.69
N ALA A 176 -22.21 -5.86 35.40
CA ALA A 176 -23.01 -4.78 34.83
C ALA A 176 -24.50 -5.05 35.07
N ILE A 177 -25.24 -4.07 35.59
CA ILE A 177 -26.68 -4.23 35.89
C ILE A 177 -27.51 -3.52 34.83
N PHE A 178 -28.06 -4.30 33.90
CA PHE A 178 -29.09 -3.88 32.97
C PHE A 178 -30.46 -3.92 33.65
N LYS A 179 -31.51 -3.46 32.95
CA LYS A 179 -32.89 -3.62 33.42
C LYS A 179 -33.79 -4.29 32.40
N PHE A 180 -34.71 -5.10 32.89
CA PHE A 180 -35.89 -5.46 32.11
C PHE A 180 -36.76 -4.21 31.93
N PRO A 181 -37.23 -3.92 30.70
CA PRO A 181 -38.30 -2.95 30.46
C PRO A 181 -39.52 -3.28 31.33
N ASP A 182 -40.21 -2.25 31.85
CA ASP A 182 -41.38 -2.51 32.68
C ASP A 182 -42.48 -3.22 31.89
N TYR A 183 -43.01 -4.31 32.46
CA TYR A 183 -43.90 -5.24 31.79
C TYR A 183 -45.16 -5.55 32.61
N VAL A 184 -45.56 -4.64 33.52
CA VAL A 184 -46.83 -4.73 34.28
C VAL A 184 -48.03 -4.97 33.37
N GLY A 185 -48.13 -4.23 32.26
CA GLY A 185 -49.19 -4.41 31.27
C GLY A 185 -49.09 -5.68 30.43
N GLN A 186 -47.99 -6.44 30.56
CA GLN A 186 -47.64 -7.60 29.74
C GLN A 186 -47.51 -8.89 30.56
N GLY A 187 -48.02 -8.89 31.80
CA GLY A 187 -48.10 -10.10 32.62
C GLY A 187 -47.07 -10.20 33.74
N LYS A 188 -46.44 -9.10 34.17
CA LYS A 188 -45.56 -9.09 35.35
C LYS A 188 -46.27 -9.61 36.59
N ALA A 189 -45.70 -10.63 37.20
CA ALA A 189 -46.19 -11.26 38.41
C ALA A 189 -45.03 -11.62 39.36
N PRO A 190 -45.28 -11.72 40.68
CA PRO A 190 -44.35 -12.39 41.58
C PRO A 190 -44.09 -13.82 41.10
N GLY A 191 -42.86 -14.31 41.26
CA GLY A 191 -42.46 -15.65 40.83
C GLY A 191 -41.94 -15.75 39.39
N ASP A 192 -42.04 -14.66 38.62
CA ASP A 192 -41.43 -14.59 37.29
C ASP A 192 -39.89 -14.72 37.37
N LYS A 193 -39.34 -15.54 36.49
CA LYS A 193 -37.91 -15.79 36.30
C LYS A 193 -37.51 -15.42 34.87
N ALA A 194 -36.22 -15.39 34.59
CA ALA A 194 -35.69 -15.16 33.26
C ALA A 194 -34.56 -16.12 32.92
N LEU A 195 -34.48 -16.48 31.65
CA LEU A 195 -33.29 -17.04 31.02
C LEU A 195 -32.60 -15.91 30.24
N LEU A 196 -31.29 -15.78 30.39
CA LEU A 196 -30.53 -14.65 29.83
C LEU A 196 -29.53 -15.16 28.80
N TYR A 197 -29.41 -14.48 27.66
CA TYR A 197 -28.61 -14.93 26.53
C TYR A 197 -27.61 -13.85 26.14
N PHE A 198 -26.40 -14.26 25.76
CA PHE A 198 -25.31 -13.38 25.37
C PHE A 198 -24.60 -13.90 24.12
N ALA A 199 -24.11 -12.99 23.28
CA ALA A 199 -23.29 -13.28 22.10
C ALA A 199 -23.94 -14.23 21.07
N ASP A 200 -25.25 -14.06 20.80
CA ASP A 200 -26.03 -14.90 19.88
C ASP A 200 -25.99 -16.42 20.18
N LEU A 201 -25.70 -16.80 21.42
CA LEU A 201 -25.81 -18.20 21.83
C LEU A 201 -27.27 -18.59 22.15
N ASP A 202 -27.61 -19.82 21.79
CA ASP A 202 -28.90 -20.44 22.12
C ASP A 202 -28.96 -20.99 23.56
N GLU A 203 -27.82 -21.05 24.25
CA GLU A 203 -27.74 -21.47 25.65
C GLU A 203 -27.77 -20.24 26.58
N PRO A 204 -28.62 -20.25 27.62
CA PRO A 204 -28.65 -19.16 28.59
C PRO A 204 -27.38 -19.17 29.44
N TYR A 205 -26.81 -18.00 29.70
CA TYR A 205 -25.67 -17.87 30.60
C TYR A 205 -26.10 -17.92 32.07
N LEU A 206 -25.12 -18.18 32.94
CA LEU A 206 -25.32 -18.20 34.38
C LEU A 206 -25.25 -16.76 34.95
N PRO A 207 -26.36 -16.19 35.43
CA PRO A 207 -26.42 -14.80 35.92
C PRO A 207 -25.61 -14.57 37.20
N THR A 208 -25.39 -15.64 37.96
CA THR A 208 -24.65 -15.64 39.22
C THR A 208 -23.45 -16.57 39.08
N ALA A 209 -22.24 -16.05 39.31
CA ALA A 209 -21.04 -16.86 39.24
C ALA A 209 -21.07 -18.02 40.26
N GLY A 210 -20.85 -19.25 39.78
CA GLY A 210 -20.84 -20.46 40.61
C GLY A 210 -22.22 -21.09 40.86
N ASP A 211 -23.32 -20.46 40.44
CA ASP A 211 -24.66 -21.07 40.45
C ASP A 211 -24.86 -21.89 39.17
N THR A 212 -25.36 -23.12 39.28
CA THR A 212 -25.65 -23.99 38.12
C THR A 212 -27.05 -23.77 37.56
N ASN A 213 -27.89 -22.99 38.23
CA ASN A 213 -29.24 -22.68 37.78
C ASN A 213 -29.23 -21.51 36.78
N PRO A 214 -29.65 -21.70 35.52
CA PRO A 214 -29.71 -20.63 34.54
C PRO A 214 -30.87 -19.65 34.77
N PHE A 215 -31.82 -19.98 35.66
CA PHE A 215 -32.94 -19.11 35.95
C PHE A 215 -32.57 -17.96 36.89
N TRP A 216 -32.67 -16.74 36.37
CA TRP A 216 -32.63 -15.52 37.17
C TRP A 216 -34.01 -15.21 37.75
N THR A 217 -34.15 -15.12 39.08
CA THR A 217 -35.41 -14.64 39.67
C THR A 217 -35.50 -13.13 39.46
N ILE A 218 -36.53 -12.66 38.75
CA ILE A 218 -36.63 -11.23 38.40
C ILE A 218 -36.94 -10.42 39.66
N PRO A 219 -36.04 -9.52 40.10
CA PRO A 219 -36.26 -8.72 41.29
C PRO A 219 -37.27 -7.57 41.03
N ALA A 220 -37.81 -7.00 42.11
CA ALA A 220 -38.83 -5.94 42.02
C ALA A 220 -38.35 -4.68 41.28
N ASP A 221 -37.05 -4.37 41.37
CA ASP A 221 -36.37 -3.27 40.70
C ASP A 221 -36.02 -3.55 39.23
N LEU A 222 -36.36 -4.75 38.74
CA LEU A 222 -36.15 -5.22 37.36
C LEU A 222 -34.68 -5.34 36.96
N SER A 223 -33.77 -5.54 37.91
CA SER A 223 -32.34 -5.74 37.64
C SER A 223 -32.06 -7.02 36.84
N LEU A 224 -31.21 -6.90 35.81
CA LEU A 224 -30.73 -7.96 34.91
C LEU A 224 -29.18 -7.95 34.94
N PRO A 225 -28.54 -8.98 35.54
CA PRO A 225 -27.08 -8.99 35.71
C PRO A 225 -26.35 -9.54 34.47
N LEU A 226 -25.28 -8.85 34.04
CA LEU A 226 -24.28 -9.35 33.09
C LEU A 226 -22.89 -9.41 33.76
N PRO A 227 -22.46 -10.57 34.26
CA PRO A 227 -21.16 -10.74 34.92
C PRO A 227 -19.96 -10.67 33.97
N LEU A 228 -18.82 -10.17 34.46
CA LEU A 228 -17.55 -10.18 33.70
C LEU A 228 -17.16 -11.59 33.24
N SER A 229 -17.42 -12.63 34.04
CA SER A 229 -17.11 -14.02 33.69
C SER A 229 -17.85 -14.51 32.45
N VAL A 230 -19.05 -13.98 32.19
CA VAL A 230 -19.80 -14.28 30.96
C VAL A 230 -19.09 -13.61 29.80
N VAL A 231 -18.83 -12.30 29.91
CA VAL A 231 -18.20 -11.51 28.84
C VAL A 231 -16.78 -12.00 28.50
N GLN A 232 -16.01 -12.43 29.49
CA GLN A 232 -14.67 -13.01 29.32
C GLN A 232 -14.66 -14.35 28.59
N GLY A 233 -15.78 -15.07 28.58
CA GLY A 233 -15.94 -16.33 27.84
C GLY A 233 -15.99 -16.15 26.32
N HIS A 234 -16.07 -14.91 25.83
CA HIS A 234 -16.24 -14.59 24.41
C HIS A 234 -15.08 -13.74 23.88
N PRO A 235 -14.75 -13.86 22.58
CA PRO A 235 -13.80 -12.94 21.96
C PRO A 235 -14.36 -11.51 22.04
N ASN A 236 -13.49 -10.51 22.18
CA ASN A 236 -13.90 -9.11 22.09
C ASN A 236 -14.69 -8.83 20.79
N GLY A 237 -15.52 -7.80 20.77
CA GLY A 237 -16.33 -7.41 19.62
C GLY A 237 -17.76 -7.07 20.00
N LEU A 238 -18.60 -6.87 18.98
CA LEU A 238 -20.02 -6.59 19.16
C LEU A 238 -20.76 -7.89 19.51
N HIS A 239 -21.39 -7.90 20.68
CA HIS A 239 -22.22 -8.99 21.17
C HIS A 239 -23.60 -8.48 21.53
N ASN A 240 -24.61 -9.33 21.48
CA ASN A 240 -25.93 -8.95 21.96
C ASN A 240 -26.28 -9.56 23.31
N LEU A 241 -27.14 -8.84 24.03
CA LEU A 241 -27.78 -9.28 25.25
C LEU A 241 -29.29 -9.42 25.01
N ARG A 242 -29.85 -10.58 25.34
CA ARG A 242 -31.28 -10.91 25.17
C ARG A 242 -31.80 -11.69 26.38
N TYR A 243 -33.11 -11.88 26.47
CA TYR A 243 -33.75 -12.63 27.55
C TYR A 243 -35.07 -13.30 27.13
N VAL A 244 -35.46 -14.32 27.87
CA VAL A 244 -36.80 -14.94 27.88
C VAL A 244 -37.34 -14.84 29.31
N ILE A 245 -38.58 -14.38 29.47
CA ILE A 245 -39.26 -14.36 30.77
C ILE A 245 -40.07 -15.64 30.91
N VAL A 246 -39.99 -16.27 32.07
CA VAL A 246 -40.71 -17.49 32.42
C VAL A 246 -41.56 -17.18 33.64
N ASP A 247 -42.89 -17.31 33.52
CA ASP A 247 -43.76 -17.03 34.66
C ASP A 247 -43.68 -18.11 35.75
N ALA A 248 -44.37 -17.85 36.88
CA ALA A 248 -44.42 -18.79 38.00
C ALA A 248 -44.94 -20.19 37.64
N ALA A 249 -45.77 -20.33 36.60
CA ALA A 249 -46.28 -21.61 36.12
C ALA A 249 -45.29 -22.32 35.16
N GLY A 250 -44.25 -21.63 34.66
CA GLY A 250 -43.30 -22.18 33.70
C GLY A 250 -43.66 -21.87 32.23
N ASN A 251 -44.50 -20.86 31.97
CA ASN A 251 -44.78 -20.40 30.63
C ASN A 251 -43.71 -19.42 30.16
N GLU A 252 -42.99 -19.77 29.10
CA GLU A 252 -41.92 -18.98 28.50
C GLU A 252 -42.45 -17.97 27.48
N SER A 253 -41.96 -16.73 27.56
CA SER A 253 -42.19 -15.71 26.54
C SER A 253 -41.41 -16.00 25.25
N ARG A 254 -41.67 -15.22 24.21
CA ARG A 254 -40.75 -15.14 23.06
C ARG A 254 -39.41 -14.52 23.50
N LEU A 255 -38.36 -14.74 22.71
CA LEU A 255 -37.06 -14.07 22.90
C LEU A 255 -37.21 -12.55 22.71
N SER A 256 -36.53 -11.77 23.55
CA SER A 256 -36.51 -10.31 23.42
C SER A 256 -35.64 -9.81 22.27
N GLY A 257 -35.78 -8.53 21.95
CA GLY A 257 -34.88 -7.81 21.06
C GLY A 257 -33.46 -7.76 21.63
N ALA A 258 -32.49 -7.56 20.74
CA ALA A 258 -31.08 -7.44 21.09
C ALA A 258 -30.75 -6.05 21.63
N PHE A 259 -30.00 -6.00 22.74
CA PHE A 259 -29.14 -4.86 23.03
C PHE A 259 -27.73 -5.18 22.56
N ASP A 260 -27.19 -4.42 21.61
CA ASP A 260 -25.83 -4.62 21.10
C ASP A 260 -24.81 -3.89 21.98
N LEU A 261 -23.82 -4.64 22.45
CA LEU A 261 -22.77 -4.23 23.37
C LEU A 261 -21.40 -4.48 22.73
N ASP A 262 -20.59 -3.43 22.60
CA ASP A 262 -19.21 -3.56 22.13
C ASP A 262 -18.28 -3.87 23.30
N VAL A 263 -17.62 -5.04 23.26
CA VAL A 263 -16.74 -5.55 24.31
C VAL A 263 -15.27 -5.44 23.89
N SER A 264 -14.47 -4.75 24.68
CA SER A 264 -13.01 -4.62 24.51
C SER A 264 -12.26 -4.91 25.80
N LEU A 265 -12.14 -6.19 26.17
CA LEU A 265 -11.38 -6.63 27.36
C LEU A 265 -9.85 -6.52 27.22
N PHE A 266 -9.32 -6.27 26.02
CA PHE A 266 -7.88 -6.07 25.84
C PHE A 266 -7.51 -4.62 26.18
N PRO A 267 -6.33 -4.38 26.78
CA PRO A 267 -5.84 -3.04 27.01
C PRO A 267 -5.91 -2.18 25.74
N LYS A 268 -6.45 -0.97 25.87
CA LYS A 268 -6.58 -0.03 24.74
C LYS A 268 -5.21 0.32 24.15
N PRO A 269 -5.11 0.58 22.84
CA PRO A 269 -3.92 1.20 22.26
C PRO A 269 -3.55 2.47 23.02
N GLY A 270 -2.27 2.65 23.32
CA GLY A 270 -1.79 3.78 24.12
C GLY A 270 -0.34 4.14 23.83
N ASN A 271 0.19 5.15 24.53
CA ASN A 271 1.58 5.61 24.39
C ASN A 271 1.97 5.91 22.92
N PHE A 272 1.03 6.51 22.19
CA PHE A 272 1.21 6.92 20.80
C PHE A 272 2.42 7.84 20.63
N LYS A 273 3.00 7.82 19.43
CA LYS A 273 4.16 8.65 19.06
C LYS A 273 3.78 9.57 17.91
N VAL A 274 4.46 10.72 17.81
CA VAL A 274 4.28 11.62 16.67
C VAL A 274 4.63 10.85 15.39
N PRO A 275 3.79 10.89 14.33
CA PRO A 275 4.15 10.27 13.05
C PRO A 275 5.39 10.95 12.47
N THR A 276 6.12 10.28 11.59
CA THR A 276 7.21 10.89 10.81
C THR A 276 6.86 10.87 9.33
N ILE A 277 7.44 11.79 8.56
CA ILE A 277 7.25 11.90 7.11
C ILE A 277 8.65 11.75 6.51
N ASP A 278 8.90 10.66 5.79
CA ASP A 278 10.24 10.41 5.25
C ASP A 278 10.72 11.59 4.39
N LEU A 279 12.01 11.93 4.51
CA LEU A 279 12.71 13.07 3.87
C LEU A 279 12.33 14.47 4.41
N ALA A 280 11.12 14.66 4.94
CA ALA A 280 10.69 15.96 5.47
C ALA A 280 10.79 16.07 7.01
N VAL A 281 10.37 15.03 7.75
CA VAL A 281 10.25 15.03 9.22
C VAL A 281 10.66 13.67 9.80
N PRO A 282 11.81 13.53 10.49
CA PRO A 282 12.86 14.53 10.65
C PRO A 282 13.62 14.74 9.33
N GLY A 283 13.88 16.00 8.98
CA GLY A 283 14.48 16.37 7.70
C GLY A 283 14.65 17.88 7.59
N ASP A 284 14.46 18.40 6.39
CA ASP A 284 14.48 19.84 6.11
C ASP A 284 13.16 20.56 6.44
N GLY A 285 12.12 19.82 6.84
CA GLY A 285 10.80 20.36 7.15
C GLY A 285 9.94 20.65 5.93
N LEU A 286 10.36 20.24 4.73
CA LEU A 286 9.70 20.51 3.47
C LEU A 286 9.48 19.20 2.71
N LEU A 287 8.27 19.00 2.20
CA LEU A 287 7.95 17.94 1.24
C LEU A 287 7.88 18.59 -0.15
N ASN A 288 9.00 18.57 -0.88
CA ASN A 288 9.13 19.18 -2.20
C ASN A 288 9.00 18.14 -3.33
N ARG A 289 9.13 18.58 -4.59
CA ARG A 289 9.05 17.66 -5.74
C ARG A 289 10.16 16.63 -5.79
N ALA A 290 11.37 16.94 -5.33
CA ALA A 290 12.47 15.99 -5.32
C ALA A 290 12.19 14.84 -4.34
N ASP A 291 11.65 15.15 -3.17
CA ASP A 291 11.24 14.15 -2.18
C ASP A 291 10.11 13.27 -2.73
N VAL A 292 9.14 13.93 -3.38
CA VAL A 292 7.97 13.27 -3.96
C VAL A 292 8.35 12.40 -5.17
N ALA A 293 9.34 12.80 -5.96
CA ALA A 293 9.94 11.99 -7.00
C ALA A 293 10.65 10.76 -6.43
N ALA A 294 11.46 10.95 -5.38
CA ALA A 294 12.25 9.88 -4.78
C ALA A 294 11.39 8.76 -4.17
N LEU A 295 10.21 9.11 -3.64
CA LEU A 295 9.30 8.17 -2.98
C LEU A 295 8.03 7.86 -3.79
N ASN A 296 7.91 8.40 -5.01
CA ASN A 296 6.70 8.35 -5.83
C ASN A 296 5.43 8.76 -5.05
N GLY A 297 5.50 9.88 -4.33
CA GLY A 297 4.53 10.28 -3.31
C GLY A 297 5.23 10.65 -1.99
N ALA A 298 4.63 10.32 -0.85
CA ALA A 298 5.27 10.45 0.46
C ALA A 298 5.11 9.18 1.29
N ILE A 299 5.97 8.98 2.28
CA ILE A 299 5.86 7.86 3.22
C ILE A 299 5.67 8.43 4.62
N VAL A 300 4.50 8.17 5.21
CA VAL A 300 4.21 8.46 6.61
C VAL A 300 4.54 7.23 7.43
N ARG A 301 5.35 7.39 8.47
CA ARG A 301 5.72 6.29 9.37
C ARG A 301 5.07 6.42 10.72
N ILE A 302 4.42 5.34 11.15
CA ILE A 302 3.83 5.21 12.49
C ILE A 302 4.72 4.31 13.33
N ALA A 303 5.27 4.85 14.42
CA ALA A 303 6.07 4.08 15.36
C ALA A 303 5.22 3.09 16.16
N GLN A 304 5.87 2.11 16.80
CA GLN A 304 5.19 1.17 17.67
C GLN A 304 4.53 1.90 18.86
N TYR A 305 3.28 1.56 19.12
CA TYR A 305 2.50 2.01 20.27
C TYR A 305 2.29 0.83 21.25
N ASP A 306 1.74 1.09 22.43
CA ASP A 306 1.52 0.05 23.44
C ASP A 306 0.23 -0.74 23.16
N ASN A 307 0.19 -2.00 23.60
CA ASN A 307 -0.98 -2.89 23.49
C ASN A 307 -1.44 -3.15 22.04
N VAL A 308 -0.50 -3.26 21.10
CA VAL A 308 -0.81 -3.57 19.69
C VAL A 308 -1.49 -4.92 19.57
N LEU A 309 -2.63 -4.96 18.88
CA LEU A 309 -3.29 -6.19 18.44
C LEU A 309 -3.18 -6.30 16.93
N ARG A 310 -2.14 -6.99 16.46
CA ARG A 310 -1.79 -7.05 15.03
C ARG A 310 -2.94 -7.51 14.13
N ALA A 311 -3.73 -8.49 14.55
CA ALA A 311 -4.80 -9.05 13.73
C ALA A 311 -6.00 -8.08 13.57
N ASP A 312 -6.21 -7.17 14.52
CA ASP A 312 -7.44 -6.37 14.63
C ASP A 312 -7.21 -4.87 14.44
N ASP A 313 -5.98 -4.39 14.68
CA ASP A 313 -5.65 -2.98 14.56
C ASP A 313 -5.45 -2.58 13.09
N VAL A 314 -6.05 -1.46 12.71
CA VAL A 314 -5.81 -0.77 11.45
C VAL A 314 -5.47 0.71 11.71
N LEU A 315 -4.63 1.29 10.86
CA LEU A 315 -4.19 2.67 10.92
C LEU A 315 -5.00 3.51 9.93
N SER A 316 -5.65 4.56 10.42
CA SER A 316 -6.35 5.55 9.61
C SER A 316 -5.57 6.85 9.66
N ILE A 317 -4.88 7.20 8.57
CA ILE A 317 -4.03 8.40 8.48
C ILE A 317 -4.79 9.51 7.76
N THR A 318 -4.72 10.73 8.30
CA THR A 318 -5.34 11.92 7.72
C THR A 318 -4.31 13.00 7.51
N LEU A 319 -4.23 13.49 6.27
CA LEU A 319 -3.47 14.65 5.84
C LEU A 319 -4.41 15.86 5.79
N THR A 320 -3.96 17.00 6.30
CA THR A 320 -4.74 18.25 6.35
C THR A 320 -3.88 19.42 5.90
N THR A 321 -4.39 20.20 4.95
CA THR A 321 -3.85 21.50 4.54
C THR A 321 -4.92 22.57 4.74
N PRO A 322 -4.60 23.87 4.63
CA PRO A 322 -5.61 24.93 4.61
C PRO A 322 -6.68 24.78 3.51
N LEU A 323 -6.39 24.02 2.44
CA LEU A 323 -7.30 23.83 1.31
C LEU A 323 -8.25 22.64 1.49
N GLY A 324 -7.90 21.67 2.35
CA GLY A 324 -8.73 20.48 2.53
C GLY A 324 -8.09 19.41 3.39
N ARG A 325 -8.81 18.30 3.51
CA ARG A 325 -8.36 17.11 4.24
C ARG A 325 -8.58 15.86 3.42
N GLN A 326 -7.64 14.93 3.49
CA GLN A 326 -7.75 13.61 2.88
C GLN A 326 -7.41 12.55 3.93
N THR A 327 -8.31 11.57 4.09
CA THR A 327 -8.05 10.37 4.87
C THR A 327 -7.69 9.26 3.91
N LEU A 328 -6.56 8.58 4.16
CA LEU A 328 -6.10 7.44 3.38
C LEU A 328 -6.97 6.21 3.66
N PRO A 329 -6.99 5.22 2.77
CA PRO A 329 -7.55 3.91 3.08
C PRO A 329 -6.95 3.32 4.36
N ASP A 330 -7.78 2.64 5.16
CA ASP A 330 -7.33 2.02 6.40
C ASP A 330 -6.23 0.98 6.12
N PHE A 331 -5.09 1.12 6.81
CA PHE A 331 -3.91 0.29 6.62
C PHE A 331 -3.82 -0.79 7.71
N PRO A 332 -3.81 -2.09 7.39
CA PRO A 332 -3.79 -3.15 8.41
C PRO A 332 -2.43 -3.25 9.11
N VAL A 333 -2.44 -3.36 10.45
CA VAL A 333 -1.20 -3.53 11.24
C VAL A 333 -0.61 -4.93 11.07
N ALA A 334 -1.46 -5.96 10.99
CA ALA A 334 -1.18 -7.38 10.71
C ALA A 334 0.32 -7.76 10.66
N SER A 335 0.84 -7.99 9.44
CA SER A 335 2.22 -8.40 9.19
C SER A 335 3.19 -7.21 9.01
N ALA A 336 2.72 -5.97 9.19
CA ALA A 336 3.55 -4.79 9.00
C ALA A 336 4.64 -4.69 10.09
N ILE A 337 5.81 -4.17 9.74
CA ILE A 337 6.95 -4.02 10.65
C ILE A 337 6.99 -2.56 11.11
N PHE A 338 7.08 -2.36 12.43
CA PHE A 338 7.25 -1.01 12.99
C PHE A 338 8.69 -0.49 12.77
N PRO A 339 8.88 0.80 12.45
CA PRO A 339 7.83 1.79 12.16
C PRO A 339 7.12 1.52 10.82
N ILE A 340 5.79 1.46 10.85
CA ILE A 340 4.96 1.04 9.72
C ILE A 340 4.96 2.13 8.65
N PRO A 341 5.43 1.86 7.42
CA PRO A 341 5.40 2.81 6.32
C PRO A 341 4.02 2.77 5.64
N VAL A 342 3.31 3.90 5.65
CA VAL A 342 2.08 4.09 4.90
C VAL A 342 2.34 5.08 3.77
N HIS A 343 2.13 4.62 2.54
CA HIS A 343 2.36 5.41 1.33
C HIS A 343 1.20 6.37 1.09
N VAL A 344 1.55 7.60 0.73
CA VAL A 344 0.66 8.65 0.25
C VAL A 344 0.97 8.85 -1.21
N ASP A 345 0.02 8.55 -2.09
CA ASP A 345 0.25 8.69 -3.52
C ASP A 345 0.41 10.16 -3.95
N TYR A 346 1.08 10.36 -5.10
CA TYR A 346 1.31 11.69 -5.66
C TYR A 346 -0.01 12.44 -5.94
N ALA A 347 -1.04 11.75 -6.42
CA ALA A 347 -2.32 12.37 -6.77
C ALA A 347 -3.01 12.97 -5.54
N THR A 348 -2.92 12.32 -4.39
CA THR A 348 -3.39 12.79 -3.09
C THR A 348 -2.68 14.08 -2.68
N LEU A 349 -1.35 14.13 -2.82
CA LEU A 349 -0.58 15.33 -2.52
C LEU A 349 -0.94 16.48 -3.47
N VAL A 350 -1.09 16.22 -4.77
CA VAL A 350 -1.53 17.21 -5.77
C VAL A 350 -2.93 17.74 -5.44
N ALA A 351 -3.87 16.87 -5.06
CA ALA A 351 -5.22 17.28 -4.70
C ALA A 351 -5.24 18.17 -3.44
N LEU A 352 -4.41 17.86 -2.43
CA LEU A 352 -4.27 18.65 -1.21
C LEU A 352 -3.53 19.98 -1.42
N TYR A 353 -2.64 20.03 -2.42
CA TYR A 353 -1.88 21.22 -2.80
C TYR A 353 -2.68 22.18 -3.69
N GLY A 354 -3.53 21.64 -4.58
CA GLY A 354 -4.40 22.42 -5.44
C GLY A 354 -3.63 23.37 -6.36
N ALA A 355 -4.13 24.61 -6.49
CA ALA A 355 -3.52 25.68 -7.30
C ALA A 355 -2.58 26.59 -6.49
N THR A 356 -1.99 26.08 -5.40
CA THR A 356 -1.09 26.85 -4.54
C THR A 356 0.22 27.20 -5.25
N VAL A 357 0.81 28.32 -4.87
CA VAL A 357 2.15 28.74 -5.27
C VAL A 357 3.01 28.85 -4.01
N GLY A 358 4.12 28.12 -3.96
CA GLY A 358 5.03 28.07 -2.82
C GLY A 358 4.57 27.10 -1.72
N GLU A 359 5.10 27.30 -0.52
CA GLU A 359 4.90 26.42 0.64
C GLU A 359 3.44 26.44 1.15
N LEU A 360 2.85 25.25 1.31
CA LEU A 360 1.54 25.05 1.90
C LEU A 360 1.66 24.20 3.18
N PRO A 361 1.25 24.70 4.36
CA PRO A 361 1.33 23.92 5.59
C PRO A 361 0.55 22.60 5.49
N LEU A 362 1.23 21.51 5.83
CA LEU A 362 0.71 20.15 5.84
C LEU A 362 0.80 19.56 7.24
N THR A 363 -0.33 19.08 7.74
CA THR A 363 -0.44 18.38 9.03
C THR A 363 -0.86 16.93 8.80
N VAL A 364 -0.12 15.99 9.38
CA VAL A 364 -0.41 14.56 9.35
C VAL A 364 -0.81 14.08 10.74
N SER A 365 -1.94 13.40 10.82
CA SER A 365 -2.49 12.79 12.04
C SER A 365 -2.86 11.34 11.78
N TYR A 366 -2.99 10.53 12.83
CA TYR A 366 -3.46 9.15 12.70
C TYR A 366 -4.36 8.72 13.85
N VAL A 367 -5.19 7.72 13.55
CA VAL A 367 -6.09 7.04 14.48
C VAL A 367 -5.80 5.55 14.37
N VAL A 368 -5.68 4.86 15.50
CA VAL A 368 -5.71 3.39 15.53
C VAL A 368 -7.17 2.99 15.67
N LYS A 369 -7.71 2.31 14.67
CA LYS A 369 -9.03 1.68 14.77
C LYS A 369 -8.82 0.22 15.15
N ARG A 370 -9.53 -0.22 16.17
CA ARG A 370 -9.60 -1.63 16.55
C ARG A 370 -11.05 -2.04 16.41
N ARG A 371 -11.35 -2.76 15.34
CA ARG A 371 -12.72 -3.15 14.99
C ARG A 371 -13.64 -1.92 14.91
N SER A 372 -14.66 -1.81 15.75
CA SER A 372 -15.62 -0.69 15.81
C SER A 372 -15.11 0.55 16.54
N VAL A 373 -14.04 0.46 17.33
CA VAL A 373 -13.58 1.54 18.20
C VAL A 373 -12.40 2.29 17.59
N SER A 374 -12.44 3.62 17.67
CA SER A 374 -11.37 4.51 17.21
C SER A 374 -10.59 5.11 18.38
N TYR A 375 -9.28 4.95 18.37
CA TYR A 375 -8.35 5.52 19.35
C TYR A 375 -7.49 6.59 18.66
N PRO A 376 -7.88 7.88 18.76
CA PRO A 376 -7.12 8.95 18.15
C PRO A 376 -5.78 9.11 18.87
N ALA A 377 -4.68 9.23 18.10
CA ALA A 377 -3.36 9.40 18.69
C ALA A 377 -3.22 10.73 19.46
N GLY A 378 -3.98 11.76 19.04
CA GLY A 378 -3.87 13.12 19.58
C GLY A 378 -2.54 13.81 19.27
N LEU A 379 -1.72 13.22 18.41
CA LEU A 379 -0.39 13.68 18.03
C LEU A 379 -0.33 13.90 16.52
N THR A 380 0.39 14.94 16.09
CA THR A 380 0.48 15.33 14.68
C THR A 380 1.90 15.67 14.29
N ALA A 381 2.29 15.34 13.07
CA ALA A 381 3.49 15.89 12.42
C ALA A 381 3.10 17.06 11.54
N THR A 382 3.94 18.09 11.49
CA THR A 382 3.76 19.29 10.66
C THR A 382 4.98 19.49 9.78
N THR A 383 4.75 19.84 8.53
CA THR A 383 5.75 20.15 7.49
C THR A 383 5.11 21.09 6.48
N ASP A 384 5.88 21.67 5.57
CA ASP A 384 5.33 22.38 4.42
C ASP A 384 5.34 21.49 3.18
N LEU A 385 4.33 21.62 2.32
CA LEU A 385 4.22 20.96 1.02
C LEU A 385 4.42 22.01 -0.07
N ASP A 386 5.45 21.85 -0.91
CA ASP A 386 5.65 22.71 -2.09
C ASP A 386 5.79 21.84 -3.35
N LEU A 387 4.73 21.82 -4.17
CA LEU A 387 4.75 21.15 -5.47
C LEU A 387 4.78 22.14 -6.64
N PHE A 388 4.91 23.44 -6.37
CA PHE A 388 4.89 24.47 -7.39
C PHE A 388 6.09 24.35 -8.33
N VAL A 389 5.83 24.48 -9.63
CA VAL A 389 6.84 24.54 -10.69
C VAL A 389 6.46 25.60 -11.70
N VAL A 390 7.48 26.23 -12.28
CA VAL A 390 7.30 27.12 -13.42
C VAL A 390 7.23 26.34 -14.73
N GLY A 391 6.33 26.72 -15.64
CA GLY A 391 6.07 26.01 -16.88
C GLY A 391 4.95 24.97 -16.78
N PRO A 392 4.75 24.14 -17.81
CA PRO A 392 3.58 23.28 -17.89
C PRO A 392 3.60 22.25 -16.77
N THR A 393 2.43 21.88 -16.25
CA THR A 393 2.33 20.94 -15.12
C THR A 393 2.76 19.53 -15.53
N PRO A 394 3.77 18.92 -14.88
CA PRO A 394 4.17 17.53 -15.10
C PRO A 394 3.02 16.55 -14.89
N GLU A 395 3.00 15.45 -15.65
CA GLU A 395 1.99 14.39 -15.49
C GLU A 395 2.21 13.52 -14.25
N GLY A 396 3.41 13.57 -13.66
CA GLY A 396 3.79 12.74 -12.53
C GLY A 396 4.82 13.41 -11.62
N PRO A 397 5.34 12.65 -10.65
CA PRO A 397 6.36 13.13 -9.74
C PRO A 397 7.75 13.15 -10.39
N ASP A 398 7.95 12.52 -11.56
CA ASP A 398 9.20 12.52 -12.30
C ASP A 398 9.71 13.95 -12.56
N PRO A 399 11.00 14.24 -12.35
CA PRO A 399 11.59 15.53 -12.71
C PRO A 399 11.54 15.82 -14.22
N ILE A 400 11.50 14.79 -15.08
CA ILE A 400 11.39 14.93 -16.53
C ILE A 400 9.95 15.26 -16.90
N ASN A 401 9.75 16.45 -17.44
CA ASN A 401 8.46 16.88 -17.96
C ASN A 401 8.40 16.72 -19.48
N THR A 402 7.60 15.75 -19.94
CA THR A 402 7.37 15.46 -21.36
C THR A 402 6.62 16.56 -22.11
N LYS A 403 6.02 17.53 -21.41
CA LYS A 403 5.36 18.71 -21.99
C LYS A 403 6.32 19.86 -22.30
N LEU A 404 7.58 19.74 -21.89
CA LEU A 404 8.65 20.65 -22.33
C LEU A 404 9.19 20.18 -23.68
N ASN A 405 9.44 21.13 -24.58
CA ASN A 405 10.06 20.82 -25.86
C ASN A 405 11.52 20.39 -25.64
N PRO A 406 12.02 19.35 -26.33
CA PRO A 406 13.44 19.01 -26.25
C PRO A 406 14.32 20.13 -26.84
N VAL A 407 15.53 20.25 -26.31
CA VAL A 407 16.57 21.13 -26.89
C VAL A 407 16.98 20.61 -28.27
N ARG A 408 17.21 21.51 -29.23
CA ARG A 408 17.78 21.18 -30.54
C ARG A 408 19.22 21.68 -30.59
N VAL A 409 20.18 20.78 -30.82
CA VAL A 409 21.60 21.13 -30.89
C VAL A 409 22.02 21.30 -32.35
N ILE A 410 22.33 22.52 -32.75
CA ILE A 410 22.62 22.92 -34.12
C ILE A 410 24.10 23.28 -34.23
N GLY A 411 24.83 22.62 -35.13
CA GLY A 411 26.22 22.98 -35.40
C GLY A 411 26.36 24.29 -36.17
N VAL A 412 27.48 24.99 -35.99
CA VAL A 412 27.77 26.25 -36.70
C VAL A 412 28.91 26.03 -37.69
N ARG A 413 28.71 26.46 -38.95
CA ARG A 413 29.73 26.37 -40.01
C ARG A 413 30.70 27.56 -39.99
N GLN A 414 31.75 27.49 -40.82
CA GLN A 414 32.77 28.53 -40.92
C GLN A 414 32.25 29.90 -41.36
N ASP A 415 31.22 29.92 -42.20
CA ASP A 415 30.55 31.14 -42.67
C ASP A 415 29.53 31.70 -41.67
N GLY A 416 29.40 31.08 -40.50
CA GLY A 416 28.41 31.43 -39.47
C GLY A 416 27.00 30.87 -39.74
N SER A 417 26.81 30.09 -40.81
CA SER A 417 25.53 29.45 -41.10
C SER A 417 25.26 28.26 -40.17
N GLU A 418 23.98 28.01 -39.88
CA GLU A 418 23.51 26.85 -39.12
C GLU A 418 23.64 25.56 -39.95
N GLY A 419 24.07 24.49 -39.29
CA GLY A 419 24.08 23.13 -39.84
C GLY A 419 22.67 22.71 -40.28
N PRO A 420 22.55 21.81 -41.27
CA PRO A 420 21.25 21.48 -41.85
C PRO A 420 20.47 20.46 -41.01
N ASP A 421 21.18 19.73 -40.14
CA ASP A 421 20.69 18.62 -39.36
C ASP A 421 20.79 18.96 -37.87
N ASP A 422 19.65 18.98 -37.21
CA ASP A 422 19.62 19.09 -35.76
C ASP A 422 20.24 17.87 -35.11
N ASN A 423 20.85 18.08 -33.95
CA ASN A 423 21.45 17.08 -33.09
C ASN A 423 22.59 16.31 -33.77
N GLN A 424 23.23 16.92 -34.78
CA GLN A 424 24.41 16.39 -35.47
C GLN A 424 25.54 17.40 -35.54
N LEU A 425 26.68 17.03 -34.95
CA LEU A 425 27.92 17.80 -35.03
C LEU A 425 28.90 17.07 -35.95
N THR A 426 29.08 17.57 -37.17
CA THR A 426 29.94 16.97 -38.20
C THR A 426 31.28 17.70 -38.26
N PRO A 427 32.30 17.18 -38.99
CA PRO A 427 33.58 17.86 -39.21
C PRO A 427 33.46 19.32 -39.67
N ALA A 428 32.41 19.68 -40.40
CA ALA A 428 32.17 21.05 -40.84
C ALA A 428 31.92 22.04 -39.67
N HIS A 429 31.56 21.52 -38.49
CA HIS A 429 31.27 22.27 -37.27
C HIS A 429 32.48 22.34 -36.32
N ALA A 430 33.64 21.82 -36.73
CA ALA A 430 34.83 21.79 -35.88
C ALA A 430 35.27 23.18 -35.40
N SER A 431 35.80 23.24 -34.18
CA SER A 431 36.37 24.45 -33.55
C SER A 431 35.37 25.58 -33.29
N ARG A 432 34.07 25.29 -33.20
CA ARG A 432 33.00 26.28 -33.00
C ARG A 432 32.01 25.82 -31.94
N ALA A 433 31.44 26.77 -31.21
CA ALA A 433 30.33 26.46 -30.31
C ALA A 433 29.10 26.01 -31.11
N ALA A 434 28.33 25.07 -30.56
CA ALA A 434 27.03 24.69 -31.12
C ALA A 434 25.93 25.55 -30.49
N ILE A 435 24.83 25.77 -31.22
CA ILE A 435 23.64 26.46 -30.74
C ILE A 435 22.70 25.42 -30.14
N ALA A 436 22.38 25.58 -28.87
CA ALA A 436 21.28 24.87 -28.22
C ALA A 436 20.02 25.73 -28.31
N ARG A 437 19.15 25.43 -29.28
CA ARG A 437 17.90 26.14 -29.50
C ARG A 437 16.77 25.47 -28.73
N ILE A 438 16.14 26.23 -27.84
CA ILE A 438 15.02 25.79 -27.01
C ILE A 438 13.77 26.55 -27.45
N ARG A 439 12.78 25.82 -27.96
CA ARG A 439 11.46 26.37 -28.28
C ARG A 439 10.62 26.42 -27.01
N LEU A 440 10.25 27.60 -26.54
CA LEU A 440 9.38 27.72 -25.36
C LEU A 440 8.00 27.09 -25.62
N TRP A 441 7.45 26.47 -24.59
CA TRP A 441 6.22 25.67 -24.66
C TRP A 441 4.97 26.55 -24.86
N THR A 442 3.86 25.90 -25.21
CA THR A 442 2.53 26.51 -25.38
C THR A 442 1.51 26.08 -24.34
N ASP A 443 1.81 24.99 -23.63
CA ASP A 443 0.92 24.42 -22.62
C ASP A 443 0.83 25.34 -21.39
N PRO A 444 -0.34 25.53 -20.78
CA PRO A 444 -0.46 26.35 -19.59
C PRO A 444 0.19 25.67 -18.36
N PRO A 445 0.75 26.44 -17.41
CA PRO A 445 1.05 27.88 -17.48
C PRO A 445 2.03 28.23 -18.61
N THR A 446 1.67 29.21 -19.44
CA THR A 446 2.48 29.66 -20.57
C THR A 446 3.74 30.41 -20.09
N PRO A 447 4.78 30.55 -20.95
CA PRO A 447 6.06 31.16 -20.54
C PRO A 447 5.98 32.62 -20.04
N ASP A 448 4.89 33.33 -20.31
CA ASP A 448 4.64 34.69 -19.84
C ASP A 448 4.05 34.74 -18.42
N ALA A 449 3.68 33.59 -17.85
CA ALA A 449 3.05 33.51 -16.53
C ALA A 449 3.98 33.94 -15.38
N SER A 450 5.29 33.72 -15.52
CA SER A 450 6.30 34.10 -14.53
C SER A 450 7.71 34.02 -15.11
N ASP A 451 8.65 34.73 -14.48
CA ASP A 451 10.07 34.61 -14.80
C ASP A 451 10.62 33.21 -14.43
N PHE A 452 11.56 32.71 -15.23
CA PHE A 452 12.23 31.42 -15.00
C PHE A 452 13.68 31.43 -15.47
N GLU A 453 14.50 30.57 -14.86
CA GLU A 453 15.88 30.34 -15.25
C GLU A 453 15.99 29.06 -16.07
N LEU A 454 16.56 29.14 -17.27
CA LEU A 454 16.97 28.01 -18.10
C LEU A 454 18.41 27.63 -17.77
N LYS A 455 18.66 26.38 -17.39
CA LYS A 455 20.02 25.83 -17.24
C LYS A 455 20.25 24.74 -18.27
N LEU A 456 21.20 24.97 -19.17
CA LEU A 456 21.56 24.02 -20.22
C LEU A 456 22.63 23.05 -19.72
N PHE A 457 22.37 21.76 -19.93
CA PHE A 457 23.30 20.69 -19.62
C PHE A 457 23.71 19.95 -20.89
N TYR A 458 25.00 19.70 -21.02
CA TYR A 458 25.60 18.89 -22.07
C TYR A 458 26.49 17.83 -21.44
N ASN A 459 26.20 16.56 -21.72
CA ASN A 459 26.90 15.40 -21.19
C ASN A 459 27.03 15.41 -19.65
N GLY A 460 25.98 15.85 -18.96
CA GLY A 460 25.91 15.95 -17.50
C GLY A 460 26.57 17.20 -16.89
N LYS A 461 27.21 18.05 -17.70
CA LYS A 461 27.83 19.31 -17.28
C LYS A 461 26.92 20.49 -17.59
N MET A 462 26.69 21.37 -16.63
CA MET A 462 26.01 22.65 -16.88
C MET A 462 26.94 23.54 -17.72
N VAL A 463 26.51 23.91 -18.92
CA VAL A 463 27.34 24.70 -19.86
C VAL A 463 26.91 26.16 -19.96
N GLU A 464 25.64 26.46 -19.69
CA GLU A 464 25.12 27.83 -19.69
C GLU A 464 23.86 27.94 -18.82
N SER A 465 23.59 29.15 -18.28
CA SER A 465 22.33 29.50 -17.62
C SER A 465 21.81 30.83 -18.14
N ARG A 466 20.49 31.00 -18.22
CA ARG A 466 19.84 32.21 -18.69
C ARG A 466 18.52 32.49 -17.97
N LEU A 467 18.37 33.69 -17.42
CA LEU A 467 17.09 34.18 -16.90
C LEU A 467 16.21 34.64 -18.06
N ILE A 468 14.94 34.23 -18.04
CA ILE A 468 13.90 34.63 -18.98
C ILE A 468 12.85 35.44 -18.22
N THR A 469 12.66 36.68 -18.64
CA THR A 469 11.63 37.60 -18.13
C THR A 469 10.67 37.93 -19.26
N GLY A 470 9.37 37.74 -19.04
CA GLY A 470 8.33 37.96 -20.06
C GLY A 470 8.46 37.03 -21.27
N GLY A 471 8.71 35.74 -21.04
CA GLY A 471 8.84 34.74 -22.11
C GLY A 471 7.59 34.65 -22.97
N VAL A 472 7.74 34.35 -24.25
CA VAL A 472 6.60 34.23 -25.18
C VAL A 472 6.46 32.77 -25.62
N ALA A 473 5.23 32.26 -25.64
CA ALA A 473 4.95 30.93 -26.19
C ALA A 473 5.48 30.82 -27.62
N ASN A 474 6.07 29.68 -27.98
CA ASN A 474 6.72 29.47 -29.29
C ASN A 474 7.94 30.38 -29.58
N GLN A 475 8.47 31.11 -28.61
CA GLN A 475 9.73 31.82 -28.80
C GLN A 475 10.89 30.82 -28.83
N ASP A 476 11.84 30.99 -29.75
CA ASP A 476 13.11 30.27 -29.72
C ASP A 476 14.11 31.05 -28.85
N VAL A 477 14.71 30.33 -27.90
CA VAL A 477 15.79 30.82 -27.04
C VAL A 477 17.06 30.06 -27.41
N ASP A 478 18.04 30.80 -27.93
CA ASP A 478 19.35 30.26 -28.24
C ASP A 478 20.28 30.39 -27.04
N MET A 479 20.90 29.26 -26.69
CA MET A 479 21.99 29.11 -25.74
C MET A 479 23.18 28.47 -26.46
N SER A 480 24.37 28.53 -25.89
CA SER A 480 25.63 28.08 -26.47
C SER A 480 26.15 26.84 -25.75
N ILE A 481 26.59 25.84 -26.53
CA ILE A 481 27.42 24.74 -26.06
C ILE A 481 28.86 25.02 -26.52
N PRO A 482 29.78 25.42 -25.61
CA PRO A 482 31.15 25.77 -25.97
C PRO A 482 31.89 24.63 -26.68
N TRP A 483 32.75 24.98 -27.64
CA TRP A 483 33.58 23.99 -28.34
C TRP A 483 34.45 23.16 -27.39
N ALA A 484 34.94 23.77 -26.30
CA ALA A 484 35.74 23.07 -25.31
C ALA A 484 34.98 21.88 -24.69
N ASP A 485 33.67 22.03 -24.42
CA ASP A 485 32.83 20.96 -23.87
C ASP A 485 32.50 19.89 -24.93
N ILE A 486 32.31 20.29 -26.19
CA ILE A 486 32.13 19.37 -27.32
C ILE A 486 33.39 18.52 -27.52
N PHE A 487 34.56 19.17 -27.50
CA PHE A 487 35.86 18.53 -27.67
C PHE A 487 36.19 17.59 -26.52
N GLU A 488 35.99 18.03 -25.26
CA GLU A 488 36.14 17.21 -24.05
C GLU A 488 35.23 15.97 -24.11
N GLY A 489 34.00 16.15 -24.61
CA GLY A 489 33.02 15.08 -24.78
C GLY A 489 33.47 13.95 -25.73
N LYS A 490 34.44 14.19 -26.61
CA LYS A 490 34.89 13.29 -27.70
C LYS A 490 33.78 12.99 -28.72
N ASN A 491 34.13 12.31 -29.81
CA ASN A 491 33.12 11.81 -30.77
C ASN A 491 32.19 10.74 -30.11
N GLY A 492 31.05 10.50 -30.74
CA GLY A 492 29.99 9.59 -30.28
C GLY A 492 28.72 10.32 -29.83
N THR A 493 27.75 9.56 -29.31
CA THR A 493 26.47 10.12 -28.82
C THR A 493 26.66 10.83 -27.48
N LYS A 494 26.21 12.08 -27.40
CA LYS A 494 26.16 12.91 -26.18
C LYS A 494 24.73 13.25 -25.83
N LEU A 495 24.47 13.58 -24.57
CA LEU A 495 23.12 13.88 -24.08
C LEU A 495 23.02 15.37 -23.77
N ALA A 496 22.03 16.05 -24.35
CA ALA A 496 21.72 17.44 -24.07
C ALA A 496 20.30 17.56 -23.49
N TYR A 497 20.12 18.39 -22.47
CA TYR A 497 18.83 18.71 -21.89
C TYR A 497 18.92 20.06 -21.18
N TYR A 498 17.79 20.64 -20.82
CA TYR A 498 17.77 21.82 -19.96
C TYR A 498 16.85 21.61 -18.77
N THR A 499 17.06 22.41 -17.73
CA THR A 499 16.11 22.54 -16.63
C THR A 499 15.50 23.93 -16.59
N ILE A 500 14.29 24.02 -16.05
CA ILE A 500 13.63 25.28 -15.69
C ILE A 500 13.34 25.31 -14.20
N GLY A 501 13.49 26.48 -13.60
CA GLY A 501 13.15 26.74 -12.20
C GLY A 501 12.90 28.23 -11.98
N SER A 502 12.24 28.58 -10.88
CA SER A 502 12.03 29.96 -10.46
C SER A 502 12.82 30.28 -9.20
N ALA A 503 13.12 31.55 -8.98
CA ALA A 503 13.78 31.98 -7.74
C ALA A 503 12.88 31.68 -6.52
N GLY A 504 13.47 31.22 -5.42
CA GLY A 504 12.77 30.99 -4.15
C GLY A 504 12.14 29.61 -3.96
N THR A 505 12.28 28.69 -4.92
CA THR A 505 11.89 27.27 -4.77
C THR A 505 13.03 26.34 -5.18
N THR A 506 13.08 25.15 -4.59
CA THR A 506 13.98 24.06 -4.99
C THR A 506 13.40 23.21 -6.12
N ASN A 507 12.11 23.42 -6.44
CA ASN A 507 11.40 22.66 -7.46
C ASN A 507 11.88 23.07 -8.86
N THR A 508 12.49 22.12 -9.56
CA THR A 508 12.93 22.29 -10.96
C THR A 508 12.27 21.24 -11.84
N GLN A 509 12.11 21.57 -13.13
CA GLN A 509 11.66 20.65 -14.16
C GLN A 509 12.76 20.41 -15.18
N GLN A 510 12.87 19.20 -15.70
CA GLN A 510 13.83 18.83 -16.74
C GLN A 510 13.12 18.58 -18.07
N SER A 511 13.69 19.05 -19.18
CA SER A 511 13.24 18.68 -20.51
C SER A 511 13.52 17.21 -20.81
N PRO A 512 12.85 16.63 -21.84
CA PRO A 512 13.29 15.36 -22.41
C PRO A 512 14.77 15.43 -22.85
N ILE A 513 15.46 14.30 -22.71
CA ILE A 513 16.88 14.18 -23.09
C ILE A 513 16.99 14.07 -24.61
N THR A 514 17.89 14.86 -25.19
CA THR A 514 18.19 14.87 -26.62
C THR A 514 19.54 14.22 -26.90
N PRO A 515 19.59 13.12 -27.67
CA PRO A 515 20.85 12.52 -28.12
C PRO A 515 21.45 13.35 -29.26
N VAL A 516 22.71 13.73 -29.13
CA VAL A 516 23.50 14.50 -30.10
C VAL A 516 24.61 13.62 -30.66
N ASN A 517 24.63 13.42 -31.97
CA ASN A 517 25.67 12.64 -32.64
C ASN A 517 26.87 13.52 -32.98
N VAL A 518 28.03 13.23 -32.38
CA VAL A 518 29.25 14.02 -32.56
C VAL A 518 30.30 13.25 -33.37
N THR A 519 30.63 13.79 -34.55
CA THR A 519 31.73 13.37 -35.44
C THR A 519 32.64 14.56 -35.79
N ALA A 520 32.46 15.70 -35.12
CA ALA A 520 33.12 16.97 -35.45
C ALA A 520 34.62 17.01 -35.14
N ILE A 521 35.14 16.10 -34.33
CA ILE A 521 36.56 16.07 -33.98
C ILE A 521 37.31 15.29 -35.06
N VAL A 522 38.07 16.01 -35.89
CA VAL A 522 38.96 15.45 -36.92
C VAL A 522 40.41 15.53 -36.45
N ILE A 523 41.14 14.42 -36.56
CA ILE A 523 42.57 14.32 -36.25
C ILE A 523 43.34 14.34 -37.59
N SER A 524 44.32 15.23 -37.73
CA SER A 524 45.17 15.36 -38.93
C SER A 524 46.63 15.19 -38.57
N LEU A 525 47.44 14.62 -39.47
CA LEU A 525 48.87 14.36 -39.29
C LEU A 525 49.68 15.09 -40.37
N ASP A 526 50.70 15.86 -39.97
CA ASP A 526 51.58 16.61 -40.87
C ASP A 526 52.31 15.69 -41.86
N PRO A 527 52.62 16.14 -43.10
CA PRO A 527 53.28 15.30 -44.11
C PRO A 527 54.74 14.98 -43.77
N PRO A 528 55.28 13.84 -44.25
CA PRO A 528 56.69 13.50 -44.06
C PRO A 528 57.63 14.42 -44.86
N VAL A 529 58.85 14.63 -44.36
CA VAL A 529 59.84 15.54 -44.96
C VAL A 529 61.08 14.77 -45.41
N VAL A 530 61.37 14.75 -46.71
CA VAL A 530 62.59 14.12 -47.25
C VAL A 530 63.82 14.97 -46.92
N ARG A 531 64.86 14.36 -46.35
CA ARG A 531 66.14 15.03 -46.04
C ARG A 531 67.05 15.07 -47.27
N ASN A 532 67.98 16.03 -47.27
CA ASN A 532 69.02 16.19 -48.30
C ASN A 532 68.50 16.36 -49.73
N LEU A 533 67.33 16.97 -49.89
CA LEU A 533 66.87 17.41 -51.22
C LEU A 533 67.85 18.45 -51.79
N ASN A 534 67.96 18.47 -53.11
CA ASN A 534 68.71 19.54 -53.76
C ASN A 534 67.99 20.91 -53.57
N PRO A 535 68.62 22.05 -53.91
CA PRO A 535 67.98 23.37 -53.77
C PRO A 535 66.68 23.55 -54.55
N ALA A 536 66.40 22.70 -55.54
CA ALA A 536 65.16 22.71 -56.32
C ALA A 536 64.07 21.78 -55.73
N GLY A 537 64.33 21.12 -54.59
CA GLY A 537 63.41 20.21 -53.91
C GLY A 537 63.34 18.81 -54.54
N PHE A 538 64.31 18.43 -55.37
CA PHE A 538 64.35 17.13 -56.04
C PHE A 538 65.11 16.11 -55.21
N ILE A 539 64.61 14.88 -55.23
CA ILE A 539 65.34 13.72 -54.75
C ILE A 539 66.34 13.35 -55.83
N ASN A 540 67.63 13.40 -55.52
CA ASN A 540 68.69 13.05 -56.45
C ASN A 540 69.73 12.13 -55.79
N CYS A 541 70.83 11.84 -56.48
CA CYS A 541 71.88 10.98 -55.93
C CYS A 541 72.56 11.52 -54.67
N ASP A 542 72.46 12.83 -54.38
CA ASP A 542 73.00 13.45 -53.17
C ASP A 542 72.00 13.41 -52.01
N SER A 543 70.73 13.07 -52.28
CA SER A 543 69.70 12.91 -51.25
C SER A 543 69.85 11.64 -50.41
N PHE A 544 70.62 10.67 -50.88
CA PHE A 544 70.86 9.41 -50.18
C PHE A 544 71.98 9.55 -49.16
N ARG A 545 71.77 9.06 -47.95
CA ARG A 545 72.81 9.04 -46.91
C ARG A 545 73.70 7.82 -47.13
N PRO A 546 75.03 7.97 -47.33
CA PRO A 546 75.93 6.87 -47.74
C PRO A 546 76.29 5.95 -46.57
N VAL A 547 75.28 5.32 -45.98
CA VAL A 547 75.39 4.33 -44.90
C VAL A 547 74.78 3.03 -45.42
N GLY A 548 75.62 1.99 -45.60
CA GLY A 548 75.22 0.72 -46.23
C GLY A 548 75.67 0.60 -47.70
N PRO A 549 75.12 -0.35 -48.47
CA PRO A 549 75.43 -0.51 -49.90
C PRO A 549 75.15 0.79 -50.67
N PRO A 550 76.01 1.22 -51.61
CA PRO A 550 75.77 2.41 -52.42
C PRO A 550 74.37 2.40 -53.09
N PRO A 551 73.62 3.52 -53.12
CA PRO A 551 73.94 4.86 -52.60
C PRO A 551 73.61 5.07 -51.12
N GLY A 552 73.14 4.04 -50.41
CA GLY A 552 72.55 4.13 -49.07
C GLY A 552 71.03 4.31 -49.10
N ASN A 553 70.46 4.83 -48.01
CA ASN A 553 69.01 5.00 -47.85
C ASN A 553 68.57 6.45 -48.02
N LEU A 554 67.34 6.64 -48.47
CA LEU A 554 66.69 7.95 -48.41
C LEU A 554 66.20 8.18 -46.98
N VAL A 555 66.61 9.28 -46.37
CA VAL A 555 66.22 9.61 -44.99
C VAL A 555 64.98 10.50 -45.03
N VAL A 556 63.91 10.05 -44.39
CA VAL A 556 62.63 10.76 -44.33
C VAL A 556 62.31 11.06 -42.88
N PHE A 557 62.04 12.32 -42.57
CA PHE A 557 61.69 12.79 -41.24
C PHE A 557 60.18 12.82 -41.08
N ILE A 558 59.69 12.21 -40.00
CA ILE A 558 58.30 12.22 -39.56
C ILE A 558 58.16 13.32 -38.51
N PRO A 559 57.31 14.35 -38.73
CA PRO A 559 57.06 15.42 -37.75
C PRO A 559 56.49 14.90 -36.42
N PRO A 560 56.65 15.62 -35.30
CA PRO A 560 56.01 15.27 -34.03
C PRO A 560 54.48 15.32 -34.14
N SER A 561 53.79 14.49 -33.35
CA SER A 561 52.34 14.45 -33.30
C SER A 561 51.82 14.12 -31.90
N ASN A 562 50.73 14.78 -31.51
CA ASN A 562 50.02 14.49 -30.25
C ASN A 562 49.33 13.12 -30.25
N GLU A 563 49.28 12.44 -31.40
CA GLU A 563 48.72 11.09 -31.53
C GLU A 563 49.77 9.98 -31.33
N PHE A 564 51.06 10.34 -31.31
CA PHE A 564 52.13 9.37 -31.11
C PHE A 564 52.20 8.86 -29.69
N ARG A 565 52.48 7.57 -29.52
CA ARG A 565 52.66 6.90 -28.23
C ARG A 565 53.90 6.03 -28.27
N ILE A 566 54.50 5.78 -27.12
CA ILE A 566 55.58 4.79 -26.99
C ILE A 566 55.04 3.43 -27.45
N ASP A 567 55.89 2.65 -28.12
CA ASP A 567 55.60 1.37 -28.74
C ASP A 567 54.66 1.40 -29.96
N MET A 568 54.21 2.59 -30.39
CA MET A 568 53.46 2.75 -31.63
C MET A 568 54.36 2.50 -32.85
N VAL A 569 53.86 1.72 -33.81
CA VAL A 569 54.56 1.46 -35.08
C VAL A 569 54.08 2.45 -36.14
N VAL A 570 54.96 3.35 -36.56
CA VAL A 570 54.71 4.27 -37.67
C VAL A 570 55.24 3.64 -38.95
N THR A 571 54.42 3.58 -40.00
CA THR A 571 54.79 3.00 -41.29
C THR A 571 54.83 4.07 -42.35
N LEU A 572 56.01 4.33 -42.90
CA LEU A 572 56.23 5.20 -44.04
C LEU A 572 55.98 4.41 -45.33
N HIS A 573 55.18 5.00 -46.21
CA HIS A 573 54.85 4.50 -47.53
C HIS A 573 55.45 5.41 -48.60
N SER A 574 55.83 4.83 -49.74
CA SER A 574 56.23 5.60 -50.90
C SER A 574 55.75 4.96 -52.20
N GLN A 575 55.31 5.79 -53.15
CA GLN A 575 54.95 5.39 -54.51
C GLN A 575 55.71 6.25 -55.53
N GLY A 576 56.44 5.61 -56.42
CA GLY A 576 57.11 6.24 -57.56
C GLY A 576 56.19 6.36 -58.78
N TYR A 577 56.41 7.41 -59.57
CA TYR A 577 55.62 7.76 -60.75
C TYR A 577 56.54 8.12 -61.92
N SER A 578 56.16 7.75 -63.13
CA SER A 578 56.97 7.99 -64.34
C SER A 578 56.89 9.44 -64.84
N ASP A 579 55.96 10.24 -64.32
CA ASP A 579 55.81 11.68 -64.59
C ASP A 579 56.13 12.55 -63.37
N ASP A 580 56.28 13.86 -63.60
CA ASP A 580 56.63 14.85 -62.56
C ASP A 580 55.46 15.32 -61.69
N VAL A 581 54.20 15.01 -62.04
CA VAL A 581 52.99 15.44 -61.31
C VAL A 581 52.38 14.34 -60.45
N GLY A 582 52.92 13.11 -60.51
CA GLY A 582 52.50 11.99 -59.68
C GLY A 582 51.19 11.36 -60.13
N ALA A 583 50.94 11.26 -61.45
CA ALA A 583 49.70 10.74 -62.02
C ALA A 583 49.79 9.30 -62.54
N THR A 584 50.96 8.88 -63.05
CA THR A 584 51.21 7.59 -63.70
C THR A 584 52.10 6.70 -62.82
N PRO A 585 51.52 5.86 -61.94
CA PRO A 585 52.29 5.06 -60.99
C PRO A 585 53.17 4.05 -61.72
N VAL A 586 54.33 3.78 -61.13
CA VAL A 586 55.22 2.67 -61.52
C VAL A 586 55.04 1.57 -60.48
N ASP A 587 54.38 0.48 -60.85
CA ASP A 587 54.00 -0.61 -59.91
C ASP A 587 55.19 -1.20 -59.14
N ALA A 588 56.37 -1.23 -59.76
CA ALA A 588 57.59 -1.73 -59.13
C ALA A 588 58.23 -0.73 -58.16
N ALA A 589 57.85 0.55 -58.20
CA ALA A 589 58.44 1.65 -57.43
C ALA A 589 57.68 1.91 -56.11
N VAL A 590 57.36 0.85 -55.37
CA VAL A 590 56.67 0.93 -54.07
C VAL A 590 57.66 0.67 -52.95
N GLY A 591 57.63 1.49 -51.91
CA GLY A 591 58.48 1.39 -50.74
C GLY A 591 57.66 1.40 -49.45
N LEU A 592 58.11 0.60 -48.48
CA LEU A 592 57.51 0.51 -47.15
C LEU A 592 58.61 0.41 -46.10
N ALA A 593 58.56 1.27 -45.09
CA ALA A 593 59.50 1.25 -43.97
C ALA A 593 58.78 1.56 -42.65
N SER A 594 58.95 0.70 -41.65
CA SER A 594 58.31 0.88 -40.35
C SER A 594 59.34 1.21 -39.27
N ARG A 595 58.95 2.08 -38.33
CA ARG A 595 59.70 2.37 -37.12
C ARG A 595 58.77 2.38 -35.91
N THR A 596 59.17 1.68 -34.86
CA THR A 596 58.53 1.77 -33.55
C THR A 596 59.06 2.99 -32.79
N ILE A 597 58.16 3.80 -32.25
CA ILE A 597 58.48 4.92 -31.37
C ILE A 597 58.95 4.38 -30.03
N ARG A 598 60.17 4.72 -29.59
CA ARG A 598 60.78 4.15 -28.37
C ARG A 598 61.03 5.16 -27.27
N THR A 599 60.97 6.45 -27.58
CA THR A 599 61.34 7.51 -26.64
C THR A 599 60.34 8.65 -26.67
N GLU A 600 60.23 9.36 -25.55
CA GLU A 600 59.43 10.58 -25.44
C GLU A 600 59.96 11.70 -26.35
N THR A 601 61.26 11.69 -26.65
CA THR A 601 61.89 12.61 -27.61
C THR A 601 61.35 12.40 -29.03
N ASP A 602 61.13 11.15 -29.46
CA ASP A 602 60.57 10.85 -30.78
C ASP A 602 59.13 11.40 -30.91
N ILE A 603 58.35 11.41 -29.83
CA ILE A 603 56.98 11.97 -29.80
C ILE A 603 57.02 13.50 -29.94
N ASN A 604 57.86 14.15 -29.14
CA ASN A 604 57.86 15.61 -29.01
C ASN A 604 58.64 16.34 -30.12
N LEU A 605 59.66 15.70 -30.70
CA LEU A 605 60.52 16.31 -31.71
C LEU A 605 60.42 15.66 -33.10
N GLY A 606 59.68 14.57 -33.25
CA GLY A 606 59.66 13.78 -34.47
C GLY A 606 60.92 12.93 -34.62
N PHE A 607 61.00 12.16 -35.71
CA PHE A 607 62.05 11.18 -35.88
C PHE A 607 62.32 10.79 -37.34
N GLU A 608 63.49 10.23 -37.62
CA GLU A 608 63.88 9.81 -38.98
C GLU A 608 63.60 8.32 -39.25
N VAL A 609 63.16 8.03 -40.48
CA VAL A 609 62.94 6.70 -41.04
C VAL A 609 63.77 6.55 -42.31
N ASN A 610 64.46 5.43 -42.44
CA ASN A 610 65.25 5.11 -43.62
C ASN A 610 64.38 4.35 -44.63
N LEU A 611 64.15 4.95 -45.80
CA LEU A 611 63.43 4.35 -46.91
C LEU A 611 64.43 3.68 -47.88
N GLY A 612 64.20 2.40 -48.20
CA GLY A 612 65.05 1.61 -49.09
C GLY A 612 64.37 0.32 -49.57
N PRO A 613 65.07 -0.50 -50.38
CA PRO A 613 66.36 -0.20 -51.02
C PRO A 613 66.21 0.64 -52.31
N TYR A 614 67.22 1.46 -52.60
CA TYR A 614 67.30 2.31 -53.81
C TYR A 614 66.95 1.55 -55.10
N ALA A 615 67.44 0.31 -55.25
CA ALA A 615 67.30 -0.49 -56.45
C ALA A 615 65.85 -0.85 -56.80
N THR A 616 64.98 -1.01 -55.81
CA THR A 616 63.58 -1.41 -56.04
C THR A 616 62.64 -0.22 -56.00
N VAL A 617 62.90 0.77 -55.13
CA VAL A 617 61.98 1.88 -54.92
C VAL A 617 62.25 3.04 -55.88
N PHE A 618 63.51 3.46 -55.99
CA PHE A 618 63.86 4.72 -56.65
C PHE A 618 64.41 4.53 -58.07
N LYS A 619 65.23 3.49 -58.26
CA LYS A 619 65.85 3.18 -59.56
C LYS A 619 64.83 2.80 -60.64
N THR A 620 63.73 2.17 -60.23
CA THR A 620 62.63 1.73 -61.10
C THR A 620 61.80 2.88 -61.67
N ILE A 621 61.84 4.06 -61.04
CA ILE A 621 61.15 5.27 -61.52
C ILE A 621 61.73 5.75 -62.86
N GLN A 622 63.06 5.64 -63.03
CA GLN A 622 63.77 6.08 -64.23
C GLN A 622 64.66 4.94 -64.78
N PRO A 623 64.09 3.89 -65.40
CA PRO A 623 64.80 2.62 -65.64
C PRO A 623 65.84 2.68 -66.78
N ASN A 624 65.77 3.66 -67.66
CA ASN A 624 66.66 3.82 -68.82
C ASN A 624 66.93 5.30 -69.12
N ALA A 625 67.88 5.57 -70.03
CA ALA A 625 68.31 6.92 -70.34
C ALA A 625 67.19 7.81 -70.93
N ALA A 626 66.18 7.24 -71.59
CA ALA A 626 65.04 8.00 -72.14
C ALA A 626 64.15 8.60 -71.02
N ALA A 627 64.04 7.92 -69.87
CA ALA A 627 63.20 8.35 -68.75
C ALA A 627 63.87 9.42 -67.83
N ARG A 628 65.12 9.81 -68.10
CA ARG A 628 65.95 10.62 -67.18
C ARG A 628 65.40 11.99 -66.78
N LEU A 629 64.51 12.58 -67.58
CA LEU A 629 64.00 13.94 -67.39
C LEU A 629 62.67 14.00 -66.64
N MET A 630 62.02 12.86 -66.39
CA MET A 630 60.69 12.78 -65.79
C MET A 630 60.66 11.77 -64.65
N GLY A 631 59.86 12.07 -63.63
CA GLY A 631 59.56 11.14 -62.54
C GLY A 631 59.38 11.85 -61.21
N SER A 632 58.55 11.27 -60.35
CA SER A 632 58.27 11.77 -59.02
C SER A 632 58.06 10.63 -58.02
N MET A 633 58.11 10.97 -56.73
CA MET A 633 57.84 10.06 -55.64
C MET A 633 56.95 10.74 -54.62
N ARG A 634 55.87 10.06 -54.27
CA ARG A 634 54.90 10.45 -53.25
C ARG A 634 55.17 9.68 -51.97
N LEU A 635 55.14 10.36 -50.83
CA LEU A 635 55.38 9.78 -49.50
C LEU A 635 54.28 10.18 -48.54
N TRP A 636 53.85 9.24 -47.69
CA TRP A 636 52.94 9.47 -46.56
C TRP A 636 53.26 8.45 -45.47
N TYR A 637 52.86 8.70 -44.23
CA TYR A 637 52.99 7.71 -43.17
C TYR A 637 51.65 7.40 -42.52
N SER A 638 51.53 6.20 -41.99
CA SER A 638 50.32 5.72 -41.33
C SER A 638 50.62 5.32 -39.88
N ILE A 639 49.69 5.63 -38.97
CA ILE A 639 49.73 5.17 -37.58
C ILE A 639 48.52 4.28 -37.24
N PRO A 640 48.67 3.29 -36.35
CA PRO A 640 47.56 2.44 -35.92
C PRO A 640 46.62 3.19 -34.96
N MET A 641 45.33 3.19 -35.25
CA MET A 641 44.25 3.71 -34.40
C MET A 641 43.23 2.61 -34.09
N SER A 642 42.37 2.81 -33.09
CA SER A 642 41.39 1.80 -32.63
C SER A 642 40.31 1.40 -33.65
N GLY A 643 40.27 2.05 -34.82
CA GLY A 643 39.34 1.77 -35.92
C GLY A 643 39.98 1.57 -37.30
N GLY A 644 41.32 1.48 -37.38
CA GLY A 644 42.04 1.38 -38.65
C GLY A 644 43.37 2.14 -38.64
N THR A 645 43.94 2.41 -39.80
CA THR A 645 45.13 3.26 -39.94
C THR A 645 44.71 4.71 -40.18
N LEU A 646 45.41 5.65 -39.55
CA LEU A 646 45.32 7.08 -39.86
C LEU A 646 46.53 7.46 -40.71
N ASP A 647 46.29 7.94 -41.92
CA ASP A 647 47.34 8.40 -42.84
C ASP A 647 47.63 9.89 -42.65
N SER A 648 48.89 10.27 -42.88
CA SER A 648 49.33 11.66 -42.96
C SER A 648 48.93 12.30 -44.28
N ASP A 649 49.02 13.63 -44.32
CA ASP A 649 49.09 14.34 -45.57
C ASP A 649 50.27 13.83 -46.43
N GLU A 650 50.13 13.96 -47.75
CA GLU A 650 51.10 13.45 -48.72
C GLU A 650 52.19 14.48 -49.05
N ALA A 651 53.44 14.03 -49.20
CA ALA A 651 54.54 14.80 -49.77
C ALA A 651 54.91 14.29 -51.15
N LEU A 652 54.93 15.16 -52.17
CA LEU A 652 55.32 14.82 -53.54
C LEU A 652 56.62 15.54 -53.93
N HIS A 653 57.62 14.76 -54.35
CA HIS A 653 58.91 15.28 -54.81
C HIS A 653 59.26 14.73 -56.19
N ARG A 654 59.94 15.53 -57.03
CA ARG A 654 60.50 15.02 -58.29
C ARG A 654 61.72 14.15 -58.02
N ALA A 655 61.85 13.06 -58.76
CA ALA A 655 62.90 12.06 -58.63
C ALA A 655 63.88 12.14 -59.81
N ARG A 656 65.18 12.23 -59.53
CA ARG A 656 66.27 12.30 -60.54
C ARG A 656 67.42 11.36 -60.14
N GLY A 657 67.38 10.13 -60.61
CA GLY A 657 68.27 9.04 -60.20
C GLY A 657 69.50 8.80 -61.04
N HIS A 658 69.80 9.67 -62.02
CA HIS A 658 70.92 9.49 -62.94
C HIS A 658 72.02 10.54 -62.70
N ARG A 659 73.27 10.10 -62.76
CA ARG A 659 74.46 10.94 -62.87
C ARG A 659 74.83 11.06 -64.35
N ALA A 660 75.12 12.28 -64.80
CA ALA A 660 75.53 12.53 -66.17
C ALA A 660 76.85 11.81 -66.49
N GLY A 661 76.90 11.13 -67.64
CA GLY A 661 78.12 10.51 -68.18
C GLY A 661 78.87 11.45 -69.12
N ALA A 662 80.03 11.01 -69.63
CA ALA A 662 80.72 11.68 -70.72
C ALA A 662 79.84 11.70 -71.99
N ALA A 663 80.08 12.66 -72.89
CA ALA A 663 79.34 12.77 -74.14
C ALA A 663 79.31 11.42 -74.90
N GLY A 664 78.10 10.94 -75.23
CA GLY A 664 77.90 9.65 -75.90
C GLY A 664 77.75 8.43 -74.97
N THR A 665 77.76 8.62 -73.65
CA THR A 665 77.52 7.54 -72.66
C THR A 665 76.19 7.75 -71.91
N PRO A 666 75.44 6.70 -71.58
CA PRO A 666 74.12 6.81 -70.92
C PRO A 666 74.18 7.26 -69.45
N GLY A 667 75.37 7.47 -68.87
CA GLY A 667 75.55 7.85 -67.46
C GLY A 667 75.47 6.67 -66.50
N THR A 668 75.46 6.96 -65.20
CA THR A 668 75.35 5.96 -64.13
C THR A 668 74.18 6.26 -63.21
N PHE A 669 73.59 5.22 -62.63
CA PHE A 669 72.66 5.36 -61.51
C PHE A 669 73.39 5.83 -60.25
N CYS A 670 72.64 6.21 -59.21
CA CYS A 670 73.22 6.64 -57.94
C CYS A 670 74.03 5.53 -57.23
N ASP A 671 73.73 4.25 -57.50
CA ASP A 671 74.49 3.09 -57.03
C ASP A 671 75.80 2.84 -57.82
N GLY A 672 76.08 3.64 -58.86
CA GLY A 672 77.25 3.52 -59.72
C GLY A 672 77.10 2.52 -60.88
N THR A 673 75.96 1.84 -61.01
CA THR A 673 75.70 0.93 -62.14
C THR A 673 75.41 1.70 -63.44
N PRO A 674 75.77 1.17 -64.62
CA PRO A 674 75.45 1.81 -65.89
C PRO A 674 73.94 1.94 -66.12
N VAL A 675 73.49 3.09 -66.65
CA VAL A 675 72.10 3.26 -67.07
C VAL A 675 71.89 2.57 -68.43
N PRO A 676 70.88 1.70 -68.59
CA PRO A 676 70.52 1.15 -69.89
C PRO A 676 70.19 2.25 -70.90
N ALA A 677 70.59 2.05 -72.16
CA ALA A 677 70.30 2.97 -73.26
C ALA A 677 68.81 3.23 -73.44
#